data_AF-E6MRS0-F1
#
_entry.id   AF-E6MRS0-F1
#
_cell.length_a   1.000
_cell.length_b   1.000
_cell.length_c   1.000
_cell.angle_alpha   90.00
_cell.angle_beta   90.00
_cell.angle_gamma   90.00
#
_symmetry.space_group_name_H-M   'P 1'
#
loop_
_entity.id
_entity.type
_entity.pdbx_description
1 polymer ?
#
loop_
_entity_poly.entity_id
_entity_poly.type
_entity_poly.pdbx_seq_one_letter_code
_entity_poly.pdbx_strand_id
1 'polypeptide(L)'
;MKRLFYKSILLSLLLAWTSMGSYAQSWDFTSIPTSDEENLKVDTENWKYDSTKKRYSYNQVITDGELMANKQVLTMMQGLHFTAKTADKIRIDAGKELQLNGKDVVLTILGLKAGQQVTIVYASASKKEARTLSPSNLSDIKGFEKVNGANKHTGTGTVTANGSVTFTTTDGGINIYSLKLTGSLSDNKKEEPGGTLSADHSVAFSTTQNQAIITTNKGETKYYNTQELSDISIDDDNEKVSVNSPSFSDVYTHLVTNIVFSKAAEQGKGGEIVDKGVTITEAKGWLESAYAKWKPVNGAQTYQVYVKGGQHEGYTKIDKELIRAYSDYIRADIPGLKVGTYALKVAAVKDGVEYLSSEVTGLQVKNYSREGFAHKDFSGVGAYNNDGTLKSGAVVIYVNKDNAKTVSAQLGSGKFTGLQAILNAYQKGNVTTPLAIRVLGLIKTGQTDTFESSAEGIQIKGRKANSELNITIEGIGEDATIHGFGFLVRNAKSVEFRNLGIMRAMDDGISLDTDNSNIWVHHIDVFYGKAGSGDHAKGDGAIDVKSNSRFITIDHCHFWDTGKSSMCGMKNETGPNYITYHHNWFDHSDSRHARIRTMSVHLWNNFYDGCAKYGIGATMGASVFSEKNYFRATKDPILISKQGTDRKGTGTFSGEAGGMVKEFGSLFTEQGAGSNYTPITYAADNKSFDFYQVATREEQVPSSVKSLEGGNTYNNFDTNASLMYSYTPDATVDVPSQVTGYYGAGRLNHGSLQFKFNNAIEDSNYAPIPALESLLDNYTGE
;
A
#
# COMPACT_ATOMS: atom_id res chain seq x y z
N MET A 1 34.37 -33.15 14.51
CA MET A 1 33.00 -33.55 14.88
C MET A 1 32.13 -32.31 14.71
N LYS A 2 31.59 -31.95 13.54
CA LYS A 2 30.55 -32.58 12.70
C LYS A 2 29.22 -32.85 13.44
N ARG A 3 28.18 -32.13 12.98
CA ARG A 3 26.73 -32.17 13.33
C ARG A 3 26.37 -31.34 14.57
N LEU A 4 25.46 -30.36 14.58
CA LEU A 4 24.37 -29.98 13.68
C LEU A 4 24.34 -28.45 13.47
N PHE A 5 24.53 -28.03 12.21
CA PHE A 5 24.06 -26.77 11.64
C PHE A 5 22.87 -27.13 10.72
N TYR A 6 21.98 -26.17 10.45
CA TYR A 6 20.75 -26.22 9.64
C TYR A 6 19.45 -26.60 10.37
N LYS A 7 18.74 -25.58 10.84
CA LYS A 7 17.29 -25.40 10.64
C LYS A 7 16.98 -23.89 10.73
N SER A 8 17.30 -23.20 9.65
CA SER A 8 16.79 -21.88 9.31
C SER A 8 16.27 -21.99 7.88
N ILE A 9 15.21 -21.23 7.55
CA ILE A 9 14.57 -21.05 6.24
C ILE A 9 13.40 -22.01 5.96
N LEU A 10 12.18 -21.52 6.19
CA LEU A 10 11.09 -21.35 5.22
C LEU A 10 9.75 -21.17 5.97
N LEU A 11 9.41 -19.92 6.28
CA LEU A 11 8.03 -19.53 6.57
C LEU A 11 7.77 -18.17 5.92
N SER A 12 7.66 -18.20 4.59
CA SER A 12 7.28 -17.05 3.78
C SER A 12 6.70 -17.59 2.47
N LEU A 13 5.46 -18.08 2.53
CA LEU A 13 4.53 -18.33 1.41
C LEU A 13 3.35 -19.14 1.98
N LEU A 14 2.47 -18.49 2.73
CA LEU A 14 1.08 -18.94 2.81
C LEU A 14 0.28 -18.03 1.88
N LEU A 15 0.01 -18.52 0.68
CA LEU A 15 -1.13 -18.04 -0.09
C LEU A 15 -2.37 -18.25 0.78
N ALA A 16 -3.28 -17.28 0.76
CA ALA A 16 -4.61 -17.40 1.36
C ALA A 16 -5.31 -18.64 0.79
N TRP A 17 -5.24 -19.74 1.52
CA TRP A 17 -6.14 -20.86 1.34
C TRP A 17 -7.41 -20.52 2.09
N THR A 18 -8.44 -20.14 1.35
CA THR A 18 -9.80 -20.22 1.88
C THR A 18 -10.08 -21.69 2.17
N SER A 19 -9.96 -22.09 3.43
CA SER A 19 -10.59 -23.33 3.88
C SER A 19 -12.06 -23.24 3.52
N MET A 20 -12.57 -24.15 2.68
CA MET A 20 -14.00 -24.28 2.45
C MET A 20 -14.65 -24.63 3.79
N GLY A 21 -15.19 -23.60 4.45
CA GLY A 21 -15.90 -23.72 5.72
C GLY A 21 -17.19 -24.51 5.55
N SER A 22 -17.75 -24.91 6.68
CA SER A 22 -18.93 -25.75 6.92
C SER A 22 -20.27 -25.19 6.40
N TYR A 23 -20.30 -24.52 5.24
CA TYR A 23 -21.52 -24.01 4.61
C TYR A 23 -22.19 -25.07 3.73
N ALA A 24 -23.52 -25.02 3.65
CA ALA A 24 -24.28 -25.82 2.70
C ALA A 24 -23.98 -25.35 1.27
N GLN A 25 -23.40 -26.23 0.44
CA GLN A 25 -23.10 -25.97 -0.96
C GLN A 25 -24.00 -26.84 -1.83
N SER A 26 -24.46 -26.31 -2.97
CA SER A 26 -25.26 -27.07 -3.93
C SER A 26 -24.86 -26.76 -5.36
N TRP A 27 -24.77 -27.80 -6.17
CA TRP A 27 -24.61 -27.73 -7.61
C TRP A 27 -25.88 -28.24 -8.28
N ASP A 28 -26.38 -27.47 -9.24
CA ASP A 28 -27.49 -27.83 -10.10
C ASP A 28 -26.98 -27.93 -11.54
N PHE A 29 -27.03 -29.14 -12.10
CA PHE A 29 -26.56 -29.42 -13.46
C PHE A 29 -27.69 -29.42 -14.48
N THR A 30 -28.90 -29.03 -14.08
CA THR A 30 -30.07 -28.98 -14.97
C THR A 30 -30.19 -27.64 -15.70
N SER A 31 -29.32 -26.68 -15.42
CA SER A 31 -29.22 -25.40 -16.15
C SER A 31 -27.74 -25.05 -16.38
N ILE A 32 -27.49 -24.23 -17.40
CA ILE A 32 -26.15 -23.69 -17.67
C ILE A 32 -26.24 -22.17 -17.46
N PRO A 33 -25.41 -21.58 -16.57
CA PRO A 33 -25.29 -20.13 -16.46
C PRO A 33 -24.93 -19.49 -17.80
N THR A 34 -25.48 -18.31 -18.10
CA THR A 34 -25.23 -17.63 -19.39
C THR A 34 -23.74 -17.43 -19.66
N SER A 35 -22.95 -17.10 -18.64
CA SER A 35 -21.50 -16.93 -18.72
C SER A 35 -20.76 -18.23 -19.09
N ASP A 36 -21.16 -19.35 -18.48
CA ASP A 36 -20.61 -20.66 -18.78
C ASP A 36 -20.98 -21.07 -20.21
N GLU A 37 -22.21 -20.82 -20.65
CA GLU A 37 -22.66 -21.13 -22.00
C GLU A 37 -21.91 -20.30 -23.06
N GLU A 38 -21.64 -19.03 -22.79
CA GLU A 38 -20.81 -18.17 -23.66
C GLU A 38 -19.37 -18.70 -23.77
N ASN A 39 -18.75 -19.04 -22.63
CA ASN A 39 -17.40 -19.60 -22.61
C ASN A 39 -17.32 -20.96 -23.34
N LEU A 40 -18.32 -21.83 -23.14
CA LEU A 40 -18.44 -23.13 -23.81
C LEU A 40 -18.61 -22.99 -25.33
N LYS A 41 -19.33 -21.96 -25.80
CA LYS A 41 -19.50 -21.69 -27.24
C LYS A 41 -18.21 -21.22 -27.90
N VAL A 42 -17.39 -20.46 -27.17
CA VAL A 42 -16.13 -19.91 -27.69
C VAL A 42 -15.02 -20.95 -27.68
N ASP A 43 -14.96 -21.82 -26.66
CA ASP A 43 -13.88 -22.79 -26.48
C ASP A 43 -14.08 -24.08 -27.29
N THR A 44 -13.99 -23.94 -28.61
CA THR A 44 -14.08 -25.08 -29.54
C THR A 44 -12.86 -26.01 -29.50
N GLU A 45 -11.79 -25.63 -28.81
CA GLU A 45 -10.58 -26.44 -28.63
C GLU A 45 -10.81 -27.52 -27.56
N ASN A 46 -11.39 -27.14 -26.42
CA ASN A 46 -11.65 -28.04 -25.30
C ASN A 46 -13.07 -28.60 -25.30
N TRP A 47 -14.01 -27.99 -26.01
CA TRP A 47 -15.42 -28.40 -26.01
C TRP A 47 -15.97 -28.61 -27.42
N LYS A 48 -16.67 -29.73 -27.59
CA LYS A 48 -17.42 -30.04 -28.81
C LYS A 48 -18.91 -29.89 -28.57
N TYR A 49 -19.55 -29.00 -29.32
CA TYR A 49 -21.01 -28.81 -29.26
C TYR A 49 -21.75 -29.69 -30.30
N ASP A 50 -22.73 -30.47 -29.84
CA ASP A 50 -23.71 -31.20 -30.67
C ASP A 50 -25.05 -30.46 -30.59
N SER A 51 -25.39 -29.73 -31.65
CA SER A 51 -26.60 -28.91 -31.73
C SER A 51 -27.90 -29.72 -31.76
N THR A 52 -27.84 -30.98 -32.22
CA THR A 52 -29.02 -31.87 -32.28
C THR A 52 -29.38 -32.34 -30.87
N LYS A 53 -28.37 -32.58 -30.03
CA LYS A 53 -28.56 -33.01 -28.64
C LYS A 53 -28.55 -31.86 -27.63
N LYS A 54 -28.14 -30.66 -28.06
CA LYS A 54 -27.83 -29.49 -27.21
C LYS A 54 -26.80 -29.86 -26.13
N ARG A 55 -25.68 -30.45 -26.56
CA ARG A 55 -24.68 -31.06 -25.69
C ARG A 55 -23.31 -30.46 -25.91
N TYR A 56 -22.64 -30.07 -24.83
CA TYR A 56 -21.19 -29.79 -24.83
C TYR A 56 -20.45 -31.02 -24.33
N SER A 57 -19.44 -31.47 -25.06
CA SER A 57 -18.62 -32.64 -24.71
C SER A 57 -17.18 -32.20 -24.51
N TYR A 58 -16.61 -32.46 -23.32
CA TYR A 58 -15.22 -32.12 -23.03
C TYR A 58 -14.30 -33.01 -23.87
N ASN A 59 -13.49 -32.38 -24.73
CA ASN A 59 -12.74 -33.04 -25.80
C ASN A 59 -11.29 -33.37 -25.41
N GLN A 60 -10.97 -33.37 -24.11
CA GLN A 60 -9.62 -33.62 -23.59
C GLN A 60 -9.61 -34.71 -22.50
N VAL A 61 -8.42 -35.20 -22.17
CA VAL A 61 -8.16 -36.01 -20.97
C VAL A 61 -8.05 -35.08 -19.76
N ILE A 62 -8.57 -35.47 -18.60
CA ILE A 62 -8.41 -34.72 -17.34
C ILE A 62 -7.95 -35.68 -16.23
N THR A 63 -6.90 -35.28 -15.50
CA THR A 63 -6.16 -36.15 -14.55
C THR A 63 -6.22 -35.65 -13.11
N ASP A 64 -7.36 -35.07 -12.74
CA ASP A 64 -7.66 -34.31 -11.51
C ASP A 64 -7.59 -32.79 -11.74
N GLY A 65 -8.74 -32.16 -11.93
CA GLY A 65 -8.85 -30.71 -12.10
C GLY A 65 -10.27 -30.23 -12.36
N GLU A 66 -10.48 -28.92 -12.23
CA GLU A 66 -11.74 -28.27 -12.58
C GLU A 66 -11.93 -28.19 -14.10
N LEU A 67 -13.19 -28.21 -14.53
CA LEU A 67 -13.53 -28.04 -15.94
C LEU A 67 -13.51 -26.57 -16.31
N MET A 68 -12.74 -26.26 -17.35
CA MET A 68 -12.58 -24.91 -17.86
C MET A 68 -13.15 -24.79 -19.27
N ALA A 69 -13.68 -23.62 -19.59
CA ALA A 69 -13.97 -23.19 -20.95
C ALA A 69 -13.45 -21.76 -21.12
N ASN A 70 -12.80 -21.47 -22.24
CA ASN A 70 -12.26 -20.15 -22.58
C ASN A 70 -11.32 -19.62 -21.49
N LYS A 71 -10.47 -20.52 -20.95
CA LYS A 71 -9.53 -20.26 -19.84
C LYS A 71 -10.18 -19.78 -18.53
N GLN A 72 -11.48 -19.99 -18.36
CA GLN A 72 -12.23 -19.72 -17.13
C GLN A 72 -12.79 -21.03 -16.59
N VAL A 73 -12.85 -21.19 -15.26
CA VAL A 73 -13.54 -22.33 -14.63
C VAL A 73 -15.04 -22.19 -14.88
N LEU A 74 -15.71 -23.30 -15.20
CA LEU A 74 -17.17 -23.31 -15.34
C LEU A 74 -17.81 -23.12 -13.97
N THR A 75 -18.51 -22.01 -13.78
CA THR A 75 -19.12 -21.62 -12.50
C THR A 75 -20.11 -22.66 -11.98
N MET A 76 -20.84 -23.34 -12.86
CA MET A 76 -21.79 -24.41 -12.49
C MET A 76 -21.12 -25.67 -11.90
N MET A 77 -19.80 -25.79 -12.00
CA MET A 77 -19.00 -26.92 -11.50
C MET A 77 -17.83 -26.46 -10.62
N GLN A 78 -17.83 -25.19 -10.20
CA GLN A 78 -16.75 -24.65 -9.38
C GLN A 78 -16.57 -25.46 -8.08
N GLY A 79 -15.32 -25.77 -7.75
CA GLY A 79 -14.94 -26.62 -6.62
C GLY A 79 -15.05 -28.13 -6.89
N LEU A 80 -15.50 -28.54 -8.08
CA LEU A 80 -15.58 -29.95 -8.48
C LEU A 80 -14.42 -30.33 -9.38
N HIS A 81 -13.72 -31.38 -8.96
CA HIS A 81 -12.62 -31.95 -9.71
C HIS A 81 -13.08 -33.17 -10.51
N PHE A 82 -12.49 -33.38 -11.68
CA PHE A 82 -12.83 -34.51 -12.54
C PHE A 82 -11.59 -35.30 -12.95
N THR A 83 -11.77 -36.61 -13.11
CA THR A 83 -10.79 -37.48 -13.75
C THR A 83 -11.46 -38.30 -14.85
N ALA A 84 -10.92 -38.21 -16.06
CA ALA A 84 -11.32 -39.02 -17.20
C ALA A 84 -10.13 -39.29 -18.12
N LYS A 85 -9.85 -40.58 -18.38
CA LYS A 85 -8.66 -41.04 -19.13
C LYS A 85 -8.72 -40.82 -20.65
N THR A 86 -9.87 -40.43 -21.18
CA THR A 86 -10.09 -40.20 -22.62
C THR A 86 -11.05 -39.03 -22.80
N ALA A 87 -11.01 -38.37 -23.97
CA ALA A 87 -11.97 -37.34 -24.36
C ALA A 87 -13.44 -37.85 -24.41
N ASP A 88 -14.38 -36.92 -24.42
CA ASP A 88 -15.84 -37.14 -24.51
C ASP A 88 -16.41 -38.00 -23.36
N LYS A 89 -15.81 -37.87 -22.19
CA LYS A 89 -16.23 -38.57 -20.96
C LYS A 89 -16.95 -37.70 -19.96
N ILE A 90 -16.92 -36.38 -20.14
CA ILE A 90 -17.71 -35.44 -19.35
C ILE A 90 -18.50 -34.59 -20.32
N ARG A 91 -19.82 -34.55 -20.14
CA ARG A 91 -20.76 -33.90 -21.04
C ARG A 91 -21.75 -33.04 -20.27
N ILE A 92 -22.10 -31.90 -20.83
CA ILE A 92 -23.12 -31.00 -20.32
C ILE A 92 -24.28 -31.02 -21.29
N ASP A 93 -25.39 -31.64 -20.91
CA ASP A 93 -26.63 -31.61 -21.67
C ASP A 93 -27.43 -30.38 -21.24
N ALA A 94 -27.42 -29.35 -22.07
CA ALA A 94 -27.97 -28.04 -21.74
C ALA A 94 -29.45 -28.14 -21.36
N GLY A 95 -29.78 -27.67 -20.16
CA GLY A 95 -31.14 -27.72 -19.62
C GLY A 95 -31.56 -29.09 -19.05
N LYS A 96 -30.62 -30.03 -18.85
CA LYS A 96 -30.95 -31.40 -18.43
C LYS A 96 -30.07 -31.94 -17.31
N GLU A 97 -28.77 -32.12 -17.56
CA GLU A 97 -27.90 -32.94 -16.69
C GLU A 97 -26.40 -32.80 -17.04
N LEU A 98 -25.55 -33.11 -16.05
CA LEU A 98 -24.13 -33.43 -16.24
C LEU A 98 -24.00 -34.94 -16.47
N GLN A 99 -23.40 -35.35 -17.58
CA GLN A 99 -23.21 -36.77 -17.89
C GLN A 99 -21.73 -37.17 -17.75
N LEU A 100 -21.46 -38.11 -16.85
CA LEU A 100 -20.21 -38.86 -16.77
C LEU A 100 -20.32 -40.04 -17.74
N ASN A 101 -19.78 -39.92 -18.95
CA ASN A 101 -20.02 -40.80 -20.09
C ASN A 101 -19.03 -41.97 -20.20
N GLY A 102 -19.11 -42.93 -19.29
CA GLY A 102 -18.31 -44.15 -19.42
C GLY A 102 -18.13 -44.85 -18.09
N LYS A 103 -17.20 -45.79 -18.08
CA LYS A 103 -16.69 -46.42 -16.86
C LYS A 103 -15.39 -45.70 -16.45
N ASP A 104 -15.09 -45.69 -15.15
CA ASP A 104 -13.89 -45.12 -14.54
C ASP A 104 -13.75 -43.59 -14.72
N VAL A 105 -14.88 -42.90 -14.90
CA VAL A 105 -14.97 -41.43 -14.78
C VAL A 105 -15.24 -41.07 -13.32
N VAL A 106 -14.46 -40.15 -12.78
CA VAL A 106 -14.50 -39.76 -11.36
C VAL A 106 -14.90 -38.30 -11.23
N LEU A 107 -15.85 -38.02 -10.34
CA LEU A 107 -16.17 -36.70 -9.81
C LEU A 107 -15.64 -36.63 -8.38
N THR A 108 -14.84 -35.62 -8.06
CA THR A 108 -14.20 -35.44 -6.76
C THR A 108 -14.63 -34.11 -6.14
N ILE A 109 -15.02 -34.16 -4.87
CA ILE A 109 -15.23 -32.98 -4.02
C ILE A 109 -14.05 -32.92 -3.06
N LEU A 110 -13.30 -31.82 -3.09
CA LEU A 110 -12.11 -31.64 -2.24
C LEU A 110 -12.47 -31.06 -0.88
N GLY A 111 -11.64 -31.36 0.13
CA GLY A 111 -11.64 -30.64 1.40
C GLY A 111 -12.87 -30.83 2.29
N LEU A 112 -13.63 -31.93 2.14
CA LEU A 112 -14.78 -32.19 3.01
C LEU A 112 -14.34 -32.58 4.43
N LYS A 113 -15.19 -32.27 5.41
CA LYS A 113 -14.99 -32.60 6.83
C LYS A 113 -15.82 -33.81 7.23
N ALA A 114 -15.29 -34.62 8.14
CA ALA A 114 -16.02 -35.75 8.72
C ALA A 114 -17.36 -35.27 9.30
N GLY A 115 -18.43 -36.03 9.09
CA GLY A 115 -19.78 -35.70 9.56
C GLY A 115 -20.63 -34.86 8.59
N GLN A 116 -20.04 -34.25 7.54
CA GLN A 116 -20.84 -33.59 6.51
C GLN A 116 -21.72 -34.61 5.76
N GLN A 117 -22.94 -34.19 5.41
CA GLN A 117 -23.85 -35.01 4.62
C GLN A 117 -23.70 -34.66 3.15
N VAL A 118 -23.51 -35.68 2.32
CA VAL A 118 -23.47 -35.55 0.85
C VAL A 118 -24.75 -36.15 0.29
N THR A 119 -25.43 -35.41 -0.57
CA THR A 119 -26.60 -35.86 -1.34
C THR A 119 -26.34 -35.66 -2.82
N ILE A 120 -26.50 -36.70 -3.63
CA ILE A 120 -26.33 -36.64 -5.09
C ILE A 120 -27.57 -37.23 -5.77
N VAL A 121 -28.11 -36.52 -6.76
CA VAL A 121 -29.25 -37.00 -7.56
C VAL A 121 -28.74 -37.42 -8.93
N TYR A 122 -28.91 -38.69 -9.28
CA TYR A 122 -28.35 -39.28 -10.51
C TYR A 122 -29.26 -40.36 -11.12
N ALA A 123 -29.01 -40.75 -12.36
CA ALA A 123 -29.72 -41.82 -13.06
C ALA A 123 -28.78 -42.60 -14.00
N SER A 124 -29.16 -43.83 -14.36
CA SER A 124 -28.45 -44.58 -15.41
C SER A 124 -28.59 -43.85 -16.74
N ALA A 125 -27.48 -43.62 -17.45
CA ALA A 125 -27.53 -43.11 -18.82
C ALA A 125 -28.02 -44.19 -19.83
N SER A 126 -28.33 -45.41 -19.38
CA SER A 126 -28.91 -46.49 -20.19
C SER A 126 -30.35 -46.77 -19.79
N LYS A 127 -31.22 -46.91 -20.80
CA LYS A 127 -32.61 -47.35 -20.60
C LYS A 127 -32.75 -48.85 -20.27
N LYS A 128 -31.69 -49.64 -20.47
CA LYS A 128 -31.70 -51.11 -20.36
C LYS A 128 -30.75 -51.67 -19.30
N GLU A 129 -29.63 -50.98 -19.05
CA GLU A 129 -28.55 -51.46 -18.18
C GLU A 129 -28.59 -50.76 -16.83
N ALA A 130 -28.48 -51.55 -15.75
CA ALA A 130 -28.44 -51.05 -14.39
C ALA A 130 -27.05 -50.49 -14.10
N ARG A 131 -26.98 -49.24 -13.64
CA ARG A 131 -25.71 -48.57 -13.33
C ARG A 131 -25.78 -47.85 -11.99
N THR A 132 -24.63 -47.56 -11.41
CA THR A 132 -24.51 -46.79 -10.18
C THR A 132 -23.21 -46.00 -10.09
N LEU A 133 -23.07 -45.22 -9.03
CA LEU A 133 -21.85 -44.54 -8.61
C LEU A 133 -21.26 -45.25 -7.38
N SER A 134 -19.94 -45.41 -7.36
CA SER A 134 -19.20 -45.87 -6.19
C SER A 134 -18.64 -44.67 -5.43
N PRO A 135 -19.22 -44.29 -4.28
CA PRO A 135 -18.65 -43.25 -3.42
C PRO A 135 -17.40 -43.76 -2.68
N SER A 136 -16.50 -42.84 -2.32
CA SER A 136 -15.41 -43.07 -1.35
C SER A 136 -15.55 -42.12 -0.16
N ASN A 137 -14.91 -42.47 0.96
CA ASN A 137 -14.89 -41.64 2.17
C ASN A 137 -16.29 -41.26 2.70
N LEU A 138 -17.29 -42.13 2.48
CA LEU A 138 -18.64 -41.99 3.01
C LEU A 138 -19.04 -43.22 3.86
N SER A 139 -19.70 -42.97 4.98
CA SER A 139 -20.45 -43.93 5.80
C SER A 139 -21.95 -43.68 5.67
N ASP A 140 -22.79 -44.55 6.26
CA ASP A 140 -24.26 -44.46 6.21
C ASP A 140 -24.85 -44.31 4.80
N ILE A 141 -24.17 -44.91 3.81
CA ILE A 141 -24.53 -44.74 2.41
C ILE A 141 -25.90 -45.35 2.09
N LYS A 142 -26.74 -44.60 1.38
CA LYS A 142 -28.05 -45.04 0.88
C LYS A 142 -28.21 -44.61 -0.58
N GLY A 143 -28.98 -45.37 -1.36
CA GLY A 143 -29.33 -44.97 -2.74
C GLY A 143 -28.21 -45.09 -3.78
N PHE A 144 -27.15 -45.87 -3.48
CA PHE A 144 -26.08 -46.25 -4.42
C PHE A 144 -26.25 -47.66 -4.99
N GLU A 145 -27.48 -48.17 -5.05
CA GLU A 145 -27.79 -49.47 -5.64
C GLU A 145 -27.78 -49.40 -7.18
N LYS A 146 -27.55 -50.51 -7.86
CA LYS A 146 -27.65 -50.56 -9.32
C LYS A 146 -29.11 -50.47 -9.74
N VAL A 147 -29.41 -49.47 -10.58
CA VAL A 147 -30.78 -49.16 -10.96
C VAL A 147 -30.92 -49.04 -12.48
N ASN A 148 -31.97 -49.69 -13.02
CA ASN A 148 -32.32 -49.66 -14.43
C ASN A 148 -33.14 -48.41 -14.77
N GLY A 149 -32.89 -47.85 -15.96
CA GLY A 149 -33.76 -46.81 -16.53
C GLY A 149 -33.40 -45.37 -16.14
N ALA A 150 -34.09 -44.42 -16.77
CA ALA A 150 -33.84 -42.98 -16.66
C ALA A 150 -34.47 -42.32 -15.42
N ASN A 151 -34.93 -43.11 -14.45
CA ASN A 151 -35.52 -42.57 -13.23
C ASN A 151 -34.42 -41.97 -12.36
N LYS A 152 -34.71 -40.84 -11.71
CA LYS A 152 -33.77 -40.18 -10.80
C LYS A 152 -33.72 -40.93 -9.48
N HIS A 153 -32.52 -41.14 -8.97
CA HIS A 153 -32.22 -41.75 -7.69
C HIS A 153 -31.42 -40.78 -6.85
N THR A 154 -31.64 -40.81 -5.54
CA THR A 154 -30.93 -39.96 -4.59
C THR A 154 -29.99 -40.83 -3.79
N GLY A 155 -28.68 -40.63 -3.99
CA GLY A 155 -27.64 -41.18 -3.15
C GLY A 155 -27.35 -40.24 -1.98
N THR A 156 -27.21 -40.76 -0.77
CA THR A 156 -26.80 -40.00 0.42
C THR A 156 -25.69 -40.71 1.18
N GLY A 157 -24.83 -39.97 1.88
CA GLY A 157 -23.85 -40.54 2.80
C GLY A 157 -23.18 -39.48 3.67
N THR A 158 -22.63 -39.91 4.80
CA THR A 158 -21.92 -39.08 5.78
C THR A 158 -20.42 -39.16 5.52
N VAL A 159 -19.71 -38.05 5.43
CA VAL A 159 -18.24 -38.05 5.25
C VAL A 159 -17.56 -38.75 6.43
N THR A 160 -16.74 -39.77 6.17
CA THR A 160 -16.14 -40.61 7.22
C THR A 160 -14.89 -39.97 7.84
N ALA A 161 -14.04 -39.33 7.04
CA ALA A 161 -12.84 -38.65 7.50
C ALA A 161 -12.64 -37.33 6.72
N ASN A 162 -11.92 -36.37 7.32
CA ASN A 162 -11.53 -35.16 6.64
C ASN A 162 -10.75 -35.50 5.36
N GLY A 163 -11.14 -34.92 4.23
CA GLY A 163 -10.54 -35.20 2.93
C GLY A 163 -11.56 -35.28 1.80
N SER A 164 -11.11 -35.71 0.64
CA SER A 164 -11.95 -35.73 -0.56
C SER A 164 -13.01 -36.83 -0.50
N VAL A 165 -14.17 -36.57 -1.12
CA VAL A 165 -15.16 -37.59 -1.47
C VAL A 165 -15.17 -37.74 -2.98
N THR A 166 -15.08 -38.98 -3.47
CA THR A 166 -15.12 -39.27 -4.91
C THR A 166 -16.33 -40.10 -5.27
N PHE A 167 -16.98 -39.78 -6.39
CA PHE A 167 -17.99 -40.61 -7.03
C PHE A 167 -17.44 -41.19 -8.33
N THR A 168 -17.27 -42.52 -8.38
CA THR A 168 -16.72 -43.22 -9.54
C THR A 168 -17.80 -43.97 -10.30
N THR A 169 -17.84 -43.82 -11.62
CA THR A 169 -18.72 -44.61 -12.50
C THR A 169 -18.19 -46.05 -12.67
N THR A 170 -18.89 -47.05 -12.14
CA THR A 170 -18.41 -48.45 -12.13
C THR A 170 -18.88 -49.29 -13.32
N ASP A 171 -20.06 -48.98 -13.86
CA ASP A 171 -20.80 -49.86 -14.78
C ASP A 171 -21.18 -49.19 -16.12
N GLY A 172 -20.58 -48.03 -16.39
CA GLY A 172 -20.86 -47.20 -17.56
C GLY A 172 -21.49 -45.87 -17.18
N GLY A 173 -21.93 -45.12 -18.19
CA GLY A 173 -22.27 -43.71 -18.00
C GLY A 173 -23.45 -43.43 -17.07
N ILE A 174 -23.34 -42.36 -16.30
CA ILE A 174 -24.30 -41.84 -15.32
C ILE A 174 -24.65 -40.39 -15.65
N ASN A 175 -25.93 -40.06 -15.51
CA ASN A 175 -26.43 -38.69 -15.57
C ASN A 175 -26.57 -38.15 -14.13
N ILE A 176 -26.02 -36.99 -13.84
CA ILE A 176 -26.05 -36.31 -12.55
C ILE A 176 -26.87 -35.03 -12.72
N TYR A 177 -27.86 -34.85 -11.85
CA TYR A 177 -28.80 -33.73 -11.89
C TYR A 177 -28.44 -32.66 -10.86
N SER A 178 -28.07 -33.08 -9.66
CA SER A 178 -27.64 -32.17 -8.61
C SER A 178 -26.74 -32.86 -7.60
N LEU A 179 -25.98 -32.06 -6.88
CA LEU A 179 -25.13 -32.45 -5.77
C LEU A 179 -25.32 -31.42 -4.66
N LYS A 180 -25.43 -31.86 -3.40
CA LYS A 180 -25.65 -30.99 -2.25
C LYS A 180 -24.83 -31.48 -1.05
N LEU A 181 -24.22 -30.53 -0.36
CA LEU A 181 -23.57 -30.72 0.93
C LEU A 181 -24.42 -30.03 2.00
N THR A 182 -24.64 -30.70 3.12
CA THR A 182 -25.19 -30.08 4.33
C THR A 182 -24.31 -30.39 5.54
N GLY A 183 -24.25 -29.47 6.50
CA GLY A 183 -23.66 -29.74 7.81
C GLY A 183 -24.37 -30.91 8.51
N SER A 184 -23.75 -31.46 9.55
CA SER A 184 -24.23 -32.61 10.33
C SER A 184 -25.74 -32.54 10.63
N LEU A 185 -26.41 -33.70 10.68
CA LEU A 185 -27.80 -33.86 11.11
C LEU A 185 -27.95 -33.62 12.62
N SER A 186 -27.68 -32.40 13.04
CA SER A 186 -28.17 -31.78 14.26
C SER A 186 -28.10 -30.29 14.00
N ASP A 187 -29.22 -29.70 13.59
CA ASP A 187 -29.60 -28.30 13.88
C ASP A 187 -30.77 -27.86 13.00
N ASN A 188 -31.97 -28.30 13.39
CA ASN A 188 -33.18 -27.49 13.17
C ASN A 188 -33.28 -26.44 14.31
N LYS A 189 -32.21 -25.67 14.47
CA LYS A 189 -32.22 -24.43 15.25
C LYS A 189 -31.51 -23.37 14.44
N LYS A 190 -32.24 -22.28 14.16
CA LYS A 190 -31.63 -20.98 13.91
C LYS A 190 -30.88 -20.59 15.19
N GLU A 191 -29.59 -20.90 15.27
CA GLU A 191 -28.67 -20.20 16.15
C GLU A 191 -27.61 -19.57 15.24
N GLU A 192 -27.46 -18.25 15.33
CA GLU A 192 -26.34 -17.55 14.70
C GLU A 192 -25.03 -18.14 15.26
N PRO A 193 -23.97 -18.36 14.45
CA PRO A 193 -22.72 -18.89 14.96
C PRO A 193 -22.01 -17.79 15.76
N GLY A 194 -22.39 -17.63 17.02
CA GLY A 194 -21.75 -16.72 17.95
C GLY A 194 -20.41 -17.31 18.37
N GLY A 195 -19.35 -17.07 17.59
CA GLY A 195 -18.00 -17.36 18.05
C GLY A 195 -17.71 -16.64 19.38
N THR A 196 -16.97 -17.28 20.27
CA THR A 196 -16.72 -16.79 21.64
C THR A 196 -15.25 -16.58 21.89
N LEU A 197 -14.93 -15.53 22.66
CA LEU A 197 -13.61 -15.24 23.21
C LEU A 197 -13.68 -15.40 24.73
N SER A 198 -12.82 -16.24 25.32
CA SER A 198 -12.86 -16.56 26.76
C SER A 198 -12.55 -15.35 27.66
N ALA A 199 -11.58 -14.55 27.26
CA ALA A 199 -11.14 -13.30 27.89
C ALA A 199 -10.45 -12.45 26.81
N ASP A 200 -10.38 -11.14 27.02
CA ASP A 200 -9.74 -10.21 26.08
C ASP A 200 -8.67 -9.39 26.81
N HIS A 201 -7.42 -9.77 26.59
CA HIS A 201 -6.23 -9.07 27.03
C HIS A 201 -5.50 -8.42 25.85
N SER A 202 -6.20 -8.18 24.74
CA SER A 202 -5.61 -7.47 23.61
C SER A 202 -5.22 -6.05 24.00
N VAL A 203 -4.17 -5.55 23.36
CA VAL A 203 -3.65 -4.19 23.54
C VAL A 203 -4.04 -3.33 22.35
N ALA A 204 -3.78 -2.02 22.46
CA ALA A 204 -3.91 -1.12 21.32
C ALA A 204 -2.85 -1.44 20.25
N PHE A 205 -3.17 -1.12 19.01
CA PHE A 205 -2.22 -1.11 17.91
C PHE A 205 -0.99 -0.26 18.27
N SER A 206 0.20 -0.77 17.95
CA SER A 206 1.47 -0.11 18.22
C SER A 206 2.46 -0.40 17.10
N THR A 207 3.06 0.65 16.56
CA THR A 207 4.18 0.54 15.65
C THR A 207 5.52 0.41 16.36
N THR A 208 5.59 0.59 17.68
CA THR A 208 6.85 0.53 18.45
C THR A 208 7.08 -0.82 19.12
N GLN A 209 6.13 -1.75 18.99
CA GLN A 209 6.20 -3.11 19.53
C GLN A 209 5.98 -4.13 18.40
N ASN A 210 6.61 -5.29 18.50
CA ASN A 210 6.28 -6.41 17.62
C ASN A 210 4.92 -6.98 18.07
N GLN A 211 3.91 -6.99 17.20
CA GLN A 211 2.56 -7.42 17.57
C GLN A 211 2.08 -8.63 16.76
N ALA A 212 1.42 -9.56 17.44
CA ALA A 212 0.55 -10.54 16.80
C ALA A 212 -0.83 -9.89 16.61
N ILE A 213 -1.40 -10.08 15.43
CA ILE A 213 -2.67 -9.48 15.01
C ILE A 213 -3.63 -10.61 14.67
N ILE A 214 -4.72 -10.68 15.42
CA ILE A 214 -5.78 -11.67 15.25
C ILE A 214 -6.99 -10.97 14.62
N THR A 215 -7.37 -11.42 13.42
CA THR A 215 -8.61 -10.98 12.78
C THR A 215 -9.70 -12.00 13.06
N THR A 216 -10.89 -11.51 13.44
CA THR A 216 -12.06 -12.37 13.68
C THR A 216 -12.99 -12.41 12.48
N ASN A 217 -13.90 -13.38 12.44
CA ASN A 217 -14.97 -13.49 11.46
C ASN A 217 -16.03 -12.38 11.56
N LYS A 218 -15.97 -11.57 12.62
CA LYS A 218 -16.74 -10.33 12.78
C LYS A 218 -16.04 -9.11 12.19
N GLY A 219 -14.84 -9.27 11.63
CA GLY A 219 -14.01 -8.16 11.13
C GLY A 219 -13.26 -7.40 12.22
N GLU A 220 -13.38 -7.79 13.49
CA GLU A 220 -12.62 -7.19 14.59
C GLU A 220 -11.15 -7.59 14.49
N THR A 221 -10.25 -6.67 14.84
CA THR A 221 -8.80 -6.89 14.91
C THR A 221 -8.34 -6.77 16.36
N LYS A 222 -7.56 -7.73 16.84
CA LYS A 222 -7.02 -7.79 18.21
C LYS A 222 -5.50 -7.84 18.15
N TYR A 223 -4.82 -7.05 18.98
CA TYR A 223 -3.36 -6.96 18.99
C TYR A 223 -2.78 -7.53 20.28
N TYR A 224 -1.64 -8.19 20.18
CA TYR A 224 -0.91 -8.72 21.32
C TYR A 224 0.58 -8.46 21.17
N ASN A 225 1.22 -7.88 22.19
CA ASN A 225 2.67 -7.67 22.17
C ASN A 225 3.37 -9.03 22.24
N THR A 226 4.08 -9.39 21.18
CA THR A 226 4.74 -10.71 21.09
C THR A 226 5.79 -10.95 22.17
N GLN A 227 6.37 -9.89 22.74
CA GLN A 227 7.32 -9.99 23.85
C GLN A 227 6.67 -10.53 25.14
N GLU A 228 5.35 -10.38 25.30
CA GLU A 228 4.60 -10.82 26.48
C GLU A 228 4.04 -12.24 26.32
N LEU A 229 4.05 -12.79 25.10
CA LEU A 229 3.43 -14.07 24.78
C LEU A 229 4.39 -15.25 25.02
N SER A 230 3.85 -16.36 25.53
CA SER A 230 4.54 -17.66 25.56
C SER A 230 4.39 -18.40 24.23
N ASP A 231 3.18 -18.41 23.68
CA ASP A 231 2.84 -19.08 22.43
C ASP A 231 1.48 -18.59 21.88
N ILE A 232 1.25 -18.88 20.60
CA ILE A 232 -0.08 -18.89 19.99
C ILE A 232 -0.30 -20.31 19.48
N SER A 233 -1.31 -20.99 20.01
CA SER A 233 -1.65 -22.37 19.66
C SER A 233 -2.92 -22.43 18.82
N ILE A 234 -2.91 -23.28 17.81
CA ILE A 234 -4.03 -23.52 16.90
C ILE A 234 -4.46 -24.97 17.09
N ASP A 235 -5.71 -25.16 17.47
CA ASP A 235 -6.39 -26.44 17.60
C ASP A 235 -7.49 -26.50 16.54
N ASP A 236 -7.10 -26.96 15.35
CA ASP A 236 -7.99 -27.06 14.19
C ASP A 236 -9.16 -28.03 14.42
N ASP A 237 -8.97 -29.05 15.26
CA ASP A 237 -10.00 -30.07 15.53
C ASP A 237 -11.15 -29.48 16.34
N ASN A 238 -10.87 -28.50 17.19
CA ASN A 238 -11.87 -27.78 17.99
C ASN A 238 -12.13 -26.34 17.50
N GLU A 239 -11.55 -25.96 16.37
CA GLU A 239 -11.60 -24.60 15.80
C GLU A 239 -11.26 -23.52 16.84
N LYS A 240 -10.18 -23.76 17.60
CA LYS A 240 -9.70 -22.86 18.65
C LYS A 240 -8.35 -22.26 18.31
N VAL A 241 -8.21 -20.97 18.60
CA VAL A 241 -6.91 -20.29 18.65
C VAL A 241 -6.73 -19.76 20.06
N SER A 242 -5.62 -20.12 20.70
CA SER A 242 -5.29 -19.65 22.05
C SER A 242 -4.07 -18.73 21.98
N VAL A 243 -4.20 -17.51 22.48
CA VAL A 243 -3.09 -16.57 22.66
C VAL A 243 -2.69 -16.63 24.13
N ASN A 244 -1.49 -17.16 24.38
CA ASN A 244 -1.06 -17.51 25.74
C ASN A 244 0.10 -16.61 26.19
N SER A 245 0.06 -16.26 27.47
CA SER A 245 1.16 -15.65 28.21
C SER A 245 1.33 -16.33 29.56
N PRO A 246 2.39 -16.01 30.34
CA PRO A 246 2.50 -16.49 31.72
C PRO A 246 1.37 -16.05 32.65
N SER A 247 0.60 -15.01 32.30
CA SER A 247 -0.43 -14.41 33.15
C SER A 247 -1.87 -14.57 32.63
N PHE A 248 -2.07 -14.89 31.36
CA PHE A 248 -3.39 -15.05 30.76
C PHE A 248 -3.42 -16.07 29.60
N SER A 249 -4.62 -16.48 29.22
CA SER A 249 -4.90 -17.30 28.04
C SER A 249 -6.21 -16.85 27.41
N ASP A 250 -6.12 -16.28 26.20
CA ASP A 250 -7.26 -15.80 25.43
C ASP A 250 -7.61 -16.85 24.37
N VAL A 251 -8.75 -17.52 24.53
CA VAL A 251 -9.18 -18.63 23.68
C VAL A 251 -10.33 -18.16 22.78
N TYR A 252 -10.02 -18.03 21.50
CA TYR A 252 -10.97 -17.78 20.43
C TYR A 252 -11.53 -19.10 19.93
N THR A 253 -12.84 -19.31 20.03
CA THR A 253 -13.52 -20.51 19.53
C THR A 253 -14.45 -20.11 18.37
N HIS A 254 -14.22 -20.66 17.18
CA HIS A 254 -14.95 -20.30 15.94
C HIS A 254 -14.91 -18.80 15.61
N LEU A 255 -13.86 -18.08 16.00
CA LEU A 255 -13.73 -16.63 15.79
C LEU A 255 -12.63 -16.26 14.81
N VAL A 256 -11.44 -16.86 14.88
CA VAL A 256 -10.27 -16.37 14.14
C VAL A 256 -10.36 -16.72 12.66
N THR A 257 -10.16 -15.71 11.80
CA THR A 257 -10.04 -15.85 10.34
C THR A 257 -8.62 -15.64 9.86
N ASN A 258 -7.79 -14.90 10.60
CA ASN A 258 -6.41 -14.64 10.23
C ASN A 258 -5.52 -14.37 11.46
N ILE A 259 -4.26 -14.78 11.36
CA ILE A 259 -3.20 -14.48 12.32
C ILE A 259 -2.01 -13.95 11.53
N VAL A 260 -1.61 -12.72 11.79
CA VAL A 260 -0.42 -12.10 11.19
C VAL A 260 0.47 -11.48 12.26
N PHE A 261 1.72 -11.20 11.91
CA PHE A 261 2.69 -10.59 12.82
C PHE A 261 3.25 -9.33 12.17
N SER A 262 3.21 -8.22 12.90
CA SER A 262 3.86 -6.97 12.52
C SER A 262 5.14 -6.77 13.32
N LYS A 263 6.12 -6.13 12.68
CA LYS A 263 7.35 -5.72 13.36
C LYS A 263 7.22 -4.35 14.02
N ALA A 264 8.02 -4.13 15.05
CA ALA A 264 8.31 -2.81 15.57
C ALA A 264 9.11 -2.00 14.54
N ALA A 265 8.81 -0.71 14.46
CA ALA A 265 9.47 0.27 13.63
C ALA A 265 10.97 0.40 14.01
N GLU A 266 11.85 0.36 13.01
CA GLU A 266 13.30 0.55 13.21
C GLU A 266 13.57 1.94 13.79
N GLN A 267 14.49 2.06 14.76
CA GLN A 267 14.78 3.32 15.48
C GLN A 267 16.12 3.98 15.06
N GLY A 268 16.77 3.41 14.04
CA GLY A 268 18.12 3.79 13.60
C GLY A 268 19.20 3.36 14.59
N LYS A 269 20.39 3.01 14.07
CA LYS A 269 21.51 2.57 14.91
C LYS A 269 22.46 3.74 15.22
N GLY A 270 22.74 3.94 16.50
CA GLY A 270 23.77 4.87 16.96
C GLY A 270 25.19 4.46 16.56
N GLY A 271 26.05 5.45 16.33
CA GLY A 271 27.49 5.23 16.16
C GLY A 271 28.22 4.92 17.46
N GLU A 272 29.43 4.40 17.33
CA GLU A 272 30.34 4.11 18.44
C GLU A 272 31.15 5.36 18.79
N ILE A 273 30.85 5.96 19.95
CA ILE A 273 31.43 7.25 20.37
C ILE A 273 32.71 7.03 21.19
N VAL A 274 33.75 7.79 20.85
CA VAL A 274 35.00 7.90 21.60
C VAL A 274 35.20 9.36 22.01
N ASP A 275 34.73 9.67 23.22
CA ASP A 275 34.86 11.01 23.79
C ASP A 275 36.29 11.31 24.26
N LYS A 276 36.85 12.41 23.75
CA LYS A 276 38.17 12.96 24.12
C LYS A 276 38.11 14.48 24.30
N GLY A 277 37.07 14.94 25.00
CA GLY A 277 36.91 16.34 25.44
C GLY A 277 35.76 17.11 24.78
N VAL A 278 35.19 16.59 23.70
CA VAL A 278 33.87 17.01 23.20
C VAL A 278 32.87 15.91 23.55
N THR A 279 31.80 16.20 24.28
CA THR A 279 30.81 15.15 24.63
C THR A 279 29.78 14.99 23.53
N ILE A 280 29.94 13.98 22.67
CA ILE A 280 28.96 13.63 21.64
C ILE A 280 27.80 12.90 22.34
N THR A 281 26.58 13.42 22.20
CA THR A 281 25.38 12.88 22.86
C THR A 281 24.58 11.96 21.96
N GLU A 282 24.66 12.18 20.65
CA GLU A 282 23.96 11.37 19.65
C GLU A 282 24.70 11.45 18.32
N ALA A 283 24.79 10.35 17.59
CA ALA A 283 25.14 10.36 16.18
C ALA A 283 24.60 9.13 15.48
N LYS A 284 23.97 9.33 14.32
CA LYS A 284 23.37 8.27 13.50
C LYS A 284 23.62 8.53 12.02
N GLY A 285 23.69 7.45 11.24
CA GLY A 285 23.59 7.52 9.79
C GLY A 285 22.12 7.42 9.36
N TRP A 286 21.75 8.16 8.34
CA TRP A 286 20.39 8.21 7.80
C TRP A 286 20.41 7.97 6.27
N LEU A 287 19.38 8.45 5.56
CA LEU A 287 19.31 8.42 4.10
C LEU A 287 20.23 9.51 3.54
N GLU A 288 21.27 9.07 2.82
CA GLU A 288 22.26 9.88 2.12
C GLU A 288 22.90 10.97 2.97
N SER A 289 22.89 10.76 4.28
CA SER A 289 23.33 11.73 5.27
C SER A 289 23.70 11.07 6.59
N ALA A 290 24.44 11.78 7.42
CA ALA A 290 24.70 11.42 8.80
C ALA A 290 24.68 12.69 9.66
N TYR A 291 24.44 12.55 10.97
CA TYR A 291 24.51 13.68 11.89
C TYR A 291 25.19 13.32 13.19
N ALA A 292 25.61 14.36 13.92
CA ALA A 292 26.02 14.27 15.32
C ALA A 292 25.48 15.46 16.11
N LYS A 293 25.08 15.22 17.36
CA LYS A 293 24.77 16.21 18.40
C LYS A 293 25.81 16.12 19.52
N TRP A 294 26.22 17.26 20.08
CA TRP A 294 27.16 17.31 21.20
C TRP A 294 26.88 18.49 22.12
N LYS A 295 27.38 18.39 23.36
CA LYS A 295 27.30 19.49 24.33
C LYS A 295 28.29 20.61 24.01
N PRO A 296 27.92 21.88 24.20
CA PRO A 296 28.88 22.98 24.11
C PRO A 296 30.04 22.80 25.10
N VAL A 297 31.27 22.93 24.62
CA VAL A 297 32.50 22.93 25.40
C VAL A 297 32.79 24.34 25.92
N ASN A 298 33.01 24.47 27.23
CA ASN A 298 33.35 25.74 27.84
C ASN A 298 34.64 26.32 27.25
N GLY A 299 34.58 27.58 26.78
CA GLY A 299 35.72 28.27 26.16
C GLY A 299 35.93 27.97 24.67
N ALA A 300 35.13 27.10 24.04
CA ALA A 300 35.11 26.97 22.59
C ALA A 300 34.45 28.20 21.94
N GLN A 301 35.06 28.72 20.89
CA GLN A 301 34.51 29.82 20.08
C GLN A 301 33.73 29.31 18.88
N THR A 302 34.21 28.23 18.25
CA THR A 302 33.57 27.56 17.10
C THR A 302 33.88 26.07 17.12
N TYR A 303 33.36 25.32 16.14
CA TYR A 303 33.66 23.91 15.94
C TYR A 303 34.07 23.65 14.49
N GLN A 304 34.91 22.63 14.30
CA GLN A 304 35.17 22.03 13.00
C GLN A 304 34.69 20.58 13.04
N VAL A 305 33.95 20.18 12.01
CA VAL A 305 33.46 18.82 11.86
C VAL A 305 34.04 18.23 10.58
N TYR A 306 34.43 16.97 10.66
CA TYR A 306 35.02 16.22 9.57
C TYR A 306 34.30 14.89 9.38
N VAL A 307 34.17 14.47 8.12
CA VAL A 307 33.63 13.17 7.74
C VAL A 307 34.72 12.31 7.10
N LYS A 308 34.72 11.01 7.42
CA LYS A 308 35.61 9.99 6.82
C LYS A 308 34.80 8.72 6.56
N GLY A 309 35.21 7.93 5.58
CA GLY A 309 34.54 6.67 5.21
C GLY A 309 33.66 6.85 3.98
N GLY A 310 33.15 5.73 3.45
CA GLY A 310 32.43 5.69 2.18
C GLY A 310 33.20 6.40 1.06
N GLN A 311 32.68 7.53 0.58
CA GLN A 311 33.28 8.35 -0.47
C GLN A 311 34.48 9.22 -0.04
N HIS A 312 34.81 9.27 1.25
CA HIS A 312 35.91 10.08 1.79
C HIS A 312 37.05 9.20 2.32
N GLU A 313 38.18 9.16 1.59
CA GLU A 313 39.36 8.37 1.99
C GLU A 313 39.96 8.82 3.34
N GLY A 314 39.94 10.13 3.60
CA GLY A 314 40.39 10.75 4.84
C GLY A 314 39.37 11.72 5.42
N TYR A 315 39.67 12.27 6.59
CA TYR A 315 38.83 13.31 7.21
C TYR A 315 38.73 14.54 6.31
N THR A 316 37.55 14.73 5.76
CA THR A 316 37.18 15.87 4.93
C THR A 316 36.36 16.83 5.77
N LYS A 317 36.78 18.09 5.83
CA LYS A 317 36.06 19.12 6.59
C LYS A 317 34.73 19.43 5.91
N ILE A 318 33.66 19.55 6.68
CA ILE A 318 32.33 19.94 6.17
C ILE A 318 32.18 21.47 6.11
N ASP A 319 31.20 21.93 5.36
CA ASP A 319 30.83 23.35 5.33
C ASP A 319 30.37 23.83 6.71
N LYS A 320 30.79 25.05 7.09
CA LYS A 320 30.49 25.60 8.42
C LYS A 320 28.99 25.82 8.63
N GLU A 321 28.25 26.07 7.55
CA GLU A 321 26.80 26.30 7.55
C GLU A 321 26.01 25.07 8.02
N LEU A 322 26.60 23.88 7.93
CA LEU A 322 26.03 22.63 8.41
C LEU A 322 26.19 22.44 9.93
N ILE A 323 27.00 23.26 10.60
CA ILE A 323 27.20 23.24 12.05
C ILE A 323 26.30 24.30 12.69
N ARG A 324 25.32 23.87 13.47
CA ARG A 324 24.25 24.71 14.02
C ARG A 324 24.20 24.59 15.53
N ALA A 325 24.03 25.73 16.20
CA ALA A 325 23.92 25.80 17.65
C ALA A 325 22.46 25.93 18.06
N TYR A 326 22.05 25.08 19.00
CA TYR A 326 20.73 25.05 19.62
C TYR A 326 20.87 25.44 21.10
N SER A 327 19.75 25.51 21.83
CA SER A 327 19.74 26.03 23.20
C SER A 327 20.65 25.28 24.18
N ASP A 328 20.79 23.95 24.01
CA ASP A 328 21.47 23.03 24.93
C ASP A 328 22.47 22.11 24.23
N TYR A 329 22.49 22.08 22.90
CA TYR A 329 23.40 21.26 22.09
C TYR A 329 23.88 21.99 20.83
N ILE A 330 24.88 21.41 20.18
CA ILE A 330 25.32 21.79 18.84
C ILE A 330 25.17 20.56 17.96
N ARG A 331 24.81 20.76 16.71
CA ARG A 331 24.56 19.70 15.74
C ARG A 331 25.28 19.95 14.43
N ALA A 332 25.69 18.87 13.78
CA ALA A 332 26.13 18.90 12.39
C ALA A 332 25.39 17.81 11.61
N ASP A 333 24.95 18.17 10.39
CA ASP A 333 24.31 17.25 9.45
C ASP A 333 25.13 17.25 8.15
N ILE A 334 25.44 16.06 7.63
CA ILE A 334 26.31 15.89 6.48
C ILE A 334 25.50 15.23 5.36
N PRO A 335 24.77 16.01 4.54
CA PRO A 335 24.02 15.48 3.39
C PRO A 335 24.94 15.18 2.20
N GLY A 336 24.45 14.37 1.26
CA GLY A 336 25.13 14.07 0.01
C GLY A 336 26.17 12.95 0.12
N LEU A 337 25.92 12.00 1.03
CA LEU A 337 26.78 10.84 1.26
C LEU A 337 26.27 9.63 0.47
N LYS A 338 27.19 8.91 -0.18
CA LYS A 338 26.90 7.56 -0.70
C LYS A 338 26.52 6.60 0.42
N VAL A 339 25.76 5.55 0.07
CA VAL A 339 25.61 4.37 0.92
C VAL A 339 26.98 3.87 1.41
N GLY A 340 27.10 3.61 2.71
CA GLY A 340 28.36 3.18 3.30
C GLY A 340 28.43 3.39 4.81
N THR A 341 29.60 3.08 5.37
CA THR A 341 29.90 3.31 6.78
C THR A 341 30.81 4.51 6.94
N TYR A 342 30.47 5.38 7.88
CA TYR A 342 31.13 6.66 8.10
C TYR A 342 31.58 6.86 9.54
N ALA A 343 32.54 7.77 9.71
CA ALA A 343 32.98 8.32 10.97
C ALA A 343 32.93 9.85 10.93
N LEU A 344 32.61 10.47 12.06
CA LEU A 344 32.63 11.92 12.25
C LEU A 344 33.64 12.30 13.33
N LYS A 345 34.45 13.32 13.08
CA LYS A 345 35.31 13.96 14.09
C LYS A 345 34.74 15.35 14.39
N VAL A 346 34.48 15.64 15.65
CA VAL A 346 34.02 16.96 16.13
C VAL A 346 35.15 17.58 16.94
N ALA A 347 35.65 18.75 16.51
CA ALA A 347 36.74 19.45 17.15
C ALA A 347 36.31 20.84 17.65
N ALA A 348 36.53 21.12 18.93
CA ALA A 348 36.33 22.44 19.53
C ALA A 348 37.51 23.36 19.16
N VAL A 349 37.20 24.60 18.77
CA VAL A 349 38.18 25.58 18.32
C VAL A 349 38.20 26.77 19.26
N LYS A 350 39.40 27.23 19.62
CA LYS A 350 39.63 28.47 20.35
C LYS A 350 40.83 29.19 19.73
N ASP A 351 40.66 30.48 19.46
CA ASP A 351 41.71 31.33 18.86
C ASP A 351 42.25 30.76 17.54
N GLY A 352 41.36 30.12 16.76
CA GLY A 352 41.68 29.47 15.47
C GLY A 352 42.33 28.09 15.57
N VAL A 353 42.57 27.56 16.78
CA VAL A 353 43.25 26.28 17.01
C VAL A 353 42.28 25.23 17.54
N GLU A 354 42.29 24.03 16.95
CA GLU A 354 41.61 22.85 17.51
C GLU A 354 42.32 22.41 18.80
N TYR A 355 41.60 22.35 19.92
CA TYR A 355 42.22 22.04 21.22
C TYR A 355 41.59 20.84 21.94
N LEU A 356 40.38 20.42 21.56
CA LEU A 356 39.73 19.18 21.99
C LEU A 356 38.99 18.58 20.80
N SER A 357 38.95 17.25 20.68
CA SER A 357 38.17 16.60 19.63
C SER A 357 37.73 15.21 20.03
N SER A 358 36.50 14.85 19.70
CA SER A 358 35.96 13.49 19.84
C SER A 358 35.58 12.91 18.49
N GLU A 359 35.43 11.60 18.46
CA GLU A 359 35.10 10.86 17.24
C GLU A 359 33.90 9.94 17.48
N VAL A 360 33.12 9.72 16.43
CA VAL A 360 32.13 8.66 16.37
C VAL A 360 32.31 7.85 15.08
N THR A 361 32.27 6.52 15.20
CA THR A 361 32.45 5.58 14.08
C THR A 361 31.21 4.71 13.86
N GLY A 362 31.17 3.96 12.74
CA GLY A 362 30.13 2.94 12.52
C GLY A 362 28.78 3.48 12.06
N LEU A 363 28.69 4.75 11.66
CA LEU A 363 27.47 5.38 11.16
C LEU A 363 27.06 4.77 9.82
N GLN A 364 25.90 4.12 9.77
CA GLN A 364 25.40 3.46 8.55
C GLN A 364 24.53 4.40 7.74
N VAL A 365 25.01 4.80 6.55
CA VAL A 365 24.26 5.61 5.59
C VAL A 365 23.61 4.68 4.57
N LYS A 366 22.31 4.89 4.30
CA LYS A 366 21.53 4.18 3.28
C LYS A 366 21.17 5.14 2.13
N ASN A 367 20.73 4.62 0.99
CA ASN A 367 20.18 5.44 -0.09
C ASN A 367 18.69 5.71 0.12
N TYR A 368 18.19 6.84 -0.35
CA TYR A 368 16.75 6.99 -0.57
C TYR A 368 16.26 5.95 -1.59
N SER A 369 15.02 5.45 -1.41
CA SER A 369 14.39 4.57 -2.40
C SER A 369 14.05 5.36 -3.65
N ARG A 370 14.49 4.88 -4.82
CA ARG A 370 14.26 5.52 -6.12
C ARG A 370 13.25 4.71 -6.93
N GLU A 371 12.19 4.31 -6.27
CA GLU A 371 11.06 3.58 -6.84
C GLU A 371 9.98 4.59 -7.22
N GLY A 372 9.25 4.34 -8.30
CA GLY A 372 8.21 5.24 -8.79
C GLY A 372 8.49 5.87 -10.16
N PHE A 373 7.44 6.45 -10.73
CA PHE A 373 7.49 6.95 -12.10
C PHE A 373 8.44 8.14 -12.31
N ALA A 374 8.83 8.89 -11.26
CA ALA A 374 9.86 9.94 -11.40
C ALA A 374 11.19 9.40 -11.91
N HIS A 375 11.49 8.12 -11.64
CA HIS A 375 12.75 7.45 -11.98
C HIS A 375 12.63 6.51 -13.19
N LYS A 376 11.43 6.38 -13.78
CA LYS A 376 11.25 5.53 -14.97
C LYS A 376 12.04 6.11 -16.14
N ASP A 377 13.02 5.33 -16.62
CA ASP A 377 13.94 5.71 -17.70
C ASP A 377 14.63 7.07 -17.47
N PHE A 378 14.81 7.45 -16.20
CA PHE A 378 15.40 8.72 -15.81
C PHE A 378 16.24 8.56 -14.54
N SER A 379 17.47 9.09 -14.56
CA SER A 379 18.41 8.96 -13.45
C SER A 379 18.85 10.33 -12.94
N GLY A 380 18.96 10.47 -11.61
CA GLY A 380 19.37 11.70 -10.95
C GLY A 380 18.31 12.79 -11.07
N VAL A 381 17.16 12.61 -10.41
CA VAL A 381 16.19 13.71 -10.26
C VAL A 381 16.80 14.79 -9.38
N GLY A 382 16.69 16.05 -9.78
CA GLY A 382 17.24 17.19 -9.03
C GLY A 382 18.74 17.38 -9.23
N ALA A 383 19.43 17.86 -8.19
CA ALA A 383 20.86 18.19 -8.18
C ALA A 383 21.78 17.02 -7.79
N TYR A 384 21.20 15.87 -7.47
CA TYR A 384 21.92 14.69 -6.99
C TYR A 384 21.95 13.55 -8.02
N ASN A 385 22.98 12.71 -7.94
CA ASN A 385 23.09 11.44 -8.63
C ASN A 385 22.28 10.36 -7.90
N ASN A 386 22.08 9.21 -8.55
CA ASN A 386 21.36 8.08 -7.93
C ASN A 386 22.12 7.39 -6.79
N ASP A 387 23.38 7.76 -6.54
CA ASP A 387 24.15 7.27 -5.41
C ASP A 387 24.18 8.27 -4.24
N GLY A 388 23.41 9.35 -4.31
CA GLY A 388 23.33 10.39 -3.28
C GLY A 388 24.42 11.45 -3.35
N THR A 389 25.39 11.37 -4.26
CA THR A 389 26.35 12.47 -4.45
C THR A 389 25.79 13.61 -5.28
N LEU A 390 26.28 14.82 -5.07
CA LEU A 390 25.98 15.96 -5.94
C LEU A 390 26.45 15.69 -7.38
N LYS A 391 25.66 16.14 -8.35
CA LYS A 391 26.06 16.15 -9.76
C LYS A 391 27.31 16.99 -9.97
N SER A 392 28.09 16.64 -10.99
CA SER A 392 29.28 17.42 -11.36
C SER A 392 28.89 18.87 -11.67
N GLY A 393 29.61 19.82 -11.08
CA GLY A 393 29.34 21.24 -11.24
C GLY A 393 28.08 21.75 -10.54
N ALA A 394 27.45 20.94 -9.66
CA ALA A 394 26.34 21.40 -8.85
C ALA A 394 26.75 22.56 -7.95
N VAL A 395 25.89 23.57 -7.88
CA VAL A 395 26.03 24.69 -6.96
C VAL A 395 25.19 24.40 -5.72
N VAL A 396 25.78 24.58 -4.54
CA VAL A 396 25.09 24.44 -3.25
C VAL A 396 24.94 25.84 -2.66
N ILE A 397 23.72 26.19 -2.23
CA ILE A 397 23.47 27.39 -1.44
C ILE A 397 22.79 27.03 -0.12
N TYR A 398 23.12 27.78 0.92
CA TYR A 398 22.55 27.65 2.26
C TYR A 398 21.60 28.82 2.52
N VAL A 399 20.35 28.50 2.84
CA VAL A 399 19.27 29.48 2.97
C VAL A 399 18.65 29.38 4.36
N ASN A 400 18.57 30.51 5.05
CA ASN A 400 17.97 30.64 6.37
C ASN A 400 17.20 31.98 6.49
N LYS A 401 16.57 32.20 7.65
CA LYS A 401 15.78 33.41 7.92
C LYS A 401 16.53 34.73 7.71
N ASP A 402 17.86 34.74 7.88
CA ASP A 402 18.68 35.94 7.87
C ASP A 402 19.22 36.26 6.47
N ASN A 403 19.37 35.26 5.61
CA ASN A 403 19.99 35.42 4.30
C ASN A 403 19.08 35.11 3.09
N ALA A 404 17.84 34.65 3.27
CA ALA A 404 17.00 34.27 2.12
C ALA A 404 16.77 35.41 1.10
N LYS A 405 16.85 36.68 1.53
CA LYS A 405 16.82 37.87 0.64
C LYS A 405 18.14 38.15 -0.09
N THR A 406 19.26 37.67 0.42
CA THR A 406 20.61 38.12 0.06
C THR A 406 21.55 36.99 -0.33
N VAL A 407 21.14 35.73 -0.17
CA VAL A 407 21.87 34.55 -0.64
C VAL A 407 22.16 34.71 -2.12
N SER A 408 23.37 34.33 -2.53
CA SER A 408 23.82 34.54 -3.91
C SER A 408 24.35 33.24 -4.52
N ALA A 409 24.06 33.01 -5.80
CA ALA A 409 24.56 31.88 -6.56
C ALA A 409 25.23 32.35 -7.86
N GLN A 410 26.37 31.74 -8.19
CA GLN A 410 26.98 31.84 -9.51
C GLN A 410 26.43 30.70 -10.38
N LEU A 411 25.58 31.04 -11.35
CA LEU A 411 24.94 30.07 -12.23
C LEU A 411 25.34 30.38 -13.68
N GLY A 412 26.20 29.52 -14.24
CA GLY A 412 26.89 29.81 -15.50
C GLY A 412 27.71 31.10 -15.39
N SER A 413 27.50 32.04 -16.31
CA SER A 413 28.17 33.35 -16.30
C SER A 413 27.49 34.40 -15.42
N GLY A 414 26.29 34.15 -14.90
CA GLY A 414 25.51 35.11 -14.12
C GLY A 414 25.64 34.92 -12.60
N LYS A 415 25.66 36.03 -11.85
CA LYS A 415 25.48 36.04 -10.40
C LYS A 415 24.08 36.55 -10.07
N PHE A 416 23.34 35.79 -9.26
CA PHE A 416 21.97 36.10 -8.86
C PHE A 416 21.90 36.21 -7.33
N THR A 417 21.12 37.15 -6.80
CA THR A 417 21.01 37.43 -5.36
C THR A 417 19.54 37.45 -4.94
N GLY A 418 19.19 36.67 -3.92
CA GLY A 418 17.82 36.39 -3.47
C GLY A 418 17.36 34.99 -3.87
N LEU A 419 16.64 34.30 -2.99
CA LEU A 419 16.19 32.92 -3.22
C LEU A 419 15.34 32.80 -4.50
N GLN A 420 14.30 33.63 -4.64
CA GLN A 420 13.43 33.60 -5.81
C GLN A 420 14.15 34.12 -7.05
N ALA A 421 15.00 35.15 -6.92
CA ALA A 421 15.83 35.64 -8.03
C ALA A 421 16.78 34.58 -8.60
N ILE A 422 17.34 33.71 -7.74
CA ILE A 422 18.17 32.57 -8.16
C ILE A 422 17.33 31.56 -8.95
N LEU A 423 16.13 31.20 -8.48
CA LEU A 423 15.22 30.31 -9.20
C LEU A 423 14.76 30.91 -10.54
N ASN A 424 14.55 32.23 -10.58
CA ASN A 424 14.16 32.95 -11.80
C ASN A 424 15.21 32.88 -12.91
N ALA A 425 16.49 32.62 -12.58
CA ALA A 425 17.56 32.49 -13.56
C ALA A 425 17.30 31.37 -14.59
N TYR A 426 16.55 30.33 -14.20
CA TYR A 426 16.24 29.18 -15.07
C TYR A 426 15.13 29.45 -16.08
N GLN A 427 14.28 30.47 -15.86
CA GLN A 427 13.08 30.70 -16.67
C GLN A 427 13.38 31.00 -18.15
N LYS A 428 14.59 31.50 -18.46
CA LYS A 428 15.03 31.78 -19.84
C LYS A 428 15.66 30.56 -20.54
N GLY A 429 15.94 29.48 -19.80
CA GLY A 429 16.50 28.23 -20.33
C GLY A 429 17.96 28.30 -20.77
N ASN A 430 18.69 29.35 -20.39
CA ASN A 430 20.14 29.49 -20.61
C ASN A 430 20.99 29.10 -19.39
N VAL A 431 20.33 28.79 -18.27
CA VAL A 431 20.95 28.25 -17.05
C VAL A 431 20.53 26.78 -16.93
N THR A 432 21.52 25.90 -16.81
CA THR A 432 21.34 24.44 -16.66
C THR A 432 22.21 23.86 -15.55
N THR A 433 22.92 24.71 -14.81
CA THR A 433 23.74 24.31 -13.66
C THR A 433 22.86 23.57 -12.65
N PRO A 434 23.21 22.35 -12.20
CA PRO A 434 22.47 21.71 -11.11
C PRO A 434 22.55 22.55 -9.83
N LEU A 435 21.45 22.66 -9.08
CA LEU A 435 21.36 23.53 -7.91
C LEU A 435 20.73 22.82 -6.73
N ALA A 436 21.50 22.68 -5.65
CA ALA A 436 21.01 22.22 -4.35
C ALA A 436 20.79 23.43 -3.43
N ILE A 437 19.54 23.62 -3.00
CA ILE A 437 19.13 24.66 -2.07
C ILE A 437 18.92 24.00 -0.70
N ARG A 438 19.83 24.27 0.24
CA ARG A 438 19.81 23.73 1.60
C ARG A 438 19.11 24.71 2.54
N VAL A 439 17.91 24.35 2.98
CA VAL A 439 17.12 25.12 3.95
C VAL A 439 17.58 24.79 5.36
N LEU A 440 17.98 25.82 6.12
CA LEU A 440 18.44 25.71 7.50
C LEU A 440 17.43 26.37 8.43
N GLY A 441 16.84 25.58 9.33
CA GLY A 441 15.84 26.05 10.29
C GLY A 441 14.57 26.59 9.64
N LEU A 442 13.93 27.54 10.32
CA LEU A 442 12.63 28.09 9.92
C LEU A 442 12.76 29.32 9.00
N ILE A 443 12.07 29.30 7.86
CA ILE A 443 11.88 30.46 6.98
C ILE A 443 10.38 30.81 6.92
N LYS A 444 10.04 32.06 7.26
CA LYS A 444 8.68 32.59 7.26
C LYS A 444 8.41 33.48 6.06
N THR A 445 7.13 33.65 5.71
CA THR A 445 6.68 34.67 4.76
C THR A 445 7.26 36.04 5.11
N GLY A 446 7.74 36.76 4.08
CA GLY A 446 8.40 38.06 4.22
C GLY A 446 9.90 38.00 4.52
N GLN A 447 10.49 36.80 4.72
CA GLN A 447 11.94 36.62 4.86
C GLN A 447 12.65 36.29 3.55
N THR A 448 11.91 35.95 2.49
CA THR A 448 12.45 35.81 1.12
C THR A 448 12.48 37.16 0.39
N ASP A 449 13.21 37.23 -0.72
CA ASP A 449 13.31 38.42 -1.56
C ASP A 449 11.96 38.79 -2.20
N THR A 450 11.34 37.84 -2.89
CA THR A 450 10.04 38.01 -3.56
C THR A 450 9.36 36.65 -3.72
N PHE A 451 8.08 36.65 -4.04
CA PHE A 451 7.34 35.49 -4.52
C PHE A 451 6.91 35.73 -5.95
N GLU A 452 7.17 34.76 -6.83
CA GLU A 452 6.65 34.81 -8.20
C GLU A 452 5.22 34.30 -8.30
N SER A 453 4.76 33.50 -7.32
CA SER A 453 3.35 33.21 -7.19
C SER A 453 2.73 33.91 -6.01
N SER A 454 1.68 34.69 -6.27
CA SER A 454 0.86 35.31 -5.23
C SER A 454 -0.08 34.34 -4.52
N ALA A 455 -0.33 33.15 -5.10
CA ALA A 455 -1.20 32.14 -4.51
C ALA A 455 -0.40 31.17 -3.64
N GLU A 456 0.66 30.57 -4.19
CA GLU A 456 1.43 29.53 -3.49
C GLU A 456 2.68 30.08 -2.79
N GLY A 457 3.42 31.02 -3.38
CA GLY A 457 4.69 31.54 -2.85
C GLY A 457 5.89 31.35 -3.80
N ILE A 458 6.87 30.54 -3.40
CA ILE A 458 8.11 30.35 -4.17
C ILE A 458 7.81 29.57 -5.46
N GLN A 459 8.27 30.09 -6.60
CA GLN A 459 8.06 29.44 -7.90
C GLN A 459 9.35 28.86 -8.48
N ILE A 460 9.28 27.62 -8.93
CA ILE A 460 10.26 26.95 -9.79
C ILE A 460 9.64 26.85 -11.18
N LYS A 461 10.23 27.53 -12.17
CA LYS A 461 9.63 27.61 -13.51
C LYS A 461 10.65 27.41 -14.62
N GLY A 462 10.34 26.47 -15.52
CA GLY A 462 11.05 26.28 -16.78
C GLY A 462 10.59 27.20 -17.90
N ARG A 463 11.44 27.38 -18.91
CA ARG A 463 11.15 28.20 -20.11
C ARG A 463 9.92 27.71 -20.87
N LYS A 464 9.78 26.39 -21.00
CA LYS A 464 8.72 25.68 -21.74
C LYS A 464 8.48 24.32 -21.09
N ALA A 465 7.35 23.69 -21.41
CA ALA A 465 7.01 22.33 -20.95
C ALA A 465 8.23 21.40 -20.84
N ASN A 466 8.39 20.73 -19.70
CA ASN A 466 9.48 19.79 -19.41
C ASN A 466 10.91 20.36 -19.55
N SER A 467 11.15 21.63 -19.20
CA SER A 467 12.52 22.17 -19.17
C SER A 467 13.32 21.55 -18.04
N GLU A 468 14.40 20.85 -18.35
CA GLU A 468 15.23 20.21 -17.32
C GLU A 468 16.01 21.25 -16.49
N LEU A 469 15.71 21.30 -15.19
CA LEU A 469 16.25 22.31 -14.27
C LEU A 469 17.34 21.74 -13.35
N ASN A 470 17.22 20.46 -12.96
CA ASN A 470 18.14 19.78 -12.02
C ASN A 470 18.26 20.54 -10.68
N ILE A 471 17.12 20.86 -10.08
CA ILE A 471 17.02 21.61 -8.82
C ILE A 471 16.57 20.68 -7.70
N THR A 472 17.26 20.72 -6.56
CA THR A 472 16.82 20.08 -5.31
C THR A 472 16.58 21.16 -4.25
N ILE A 473 15.40 21.14 -3.63
CA ILE A 473 15.13 21.85 -2.38
C ILE A 473 15.21 20.81 -1.26
N GLU A 474 16.21 20.93 -0.39
CA GLU A 474 16.42 20.00 0.72
C GLU A 474 16.49 20.74 2.05
N GLY A 475 15.77 20.26 3.06
CA GLY A 475 15.98 20.71 4.43
C GLY A 475 17.14 19.97 5.10
N ILE A 476 17.82 20.64 6.02
CA ILE A 476 18.95 20.08 6.78
C ILE A 476 18.51 19.83 8.23
N GLY A 477 18.76 18.61 8.72
CA GLY A 477 18.33 18.15 10.05
C GLY A 477 16.82 18.02 10.19
N GLU A 478 16.32 18.20 11.42
CA GLU A 478 14.91 17.92 11.78
C GLU A 478 14.04 19.19 11.84
N ASP A 479 14.64 20.37 11.78
CA ASP A 479 14.01 21.67 12.04
C ASP A 479 13.79 22.52 10.77
N ALA A 480 14.34 22.11 9.62
CA ALA A 480 14.17 22.81 8.36
C ALA A 480 12.69 22.90 7.96
N THR A 481 12.15 24.12 7.95
CA THR A 481 10.71 24.37 7.88
C THR A 481 10.41 25.64 7.09
N ILE A 482 9.36 25.58 6.27
CA ILE A 482 8.73 26.74 5.64
C ILE A 482 7.41 27.04 6.35
N HIS A 483 7.16 28.32 6.65
CA HIS A 483 5.93 28.74 7.32
C HIS A 483 5.29 29.95 6.66
N GLY A 484 4.01 29.83 6.35
CA GLY A 484 3.21 30.91 5.78
C GLY A 484 3.23 30.99 4.25
N PHE A 485 3.93 30.07 3.56
CA PHE A 485 3.99 29.96 2.09
C PHE A 485 4.29 28.51 1.67
N GLY A 486 4.10 28.22 0.38
CA GLY A 486 4.39 26.94 -0.25
C GLY A 486 5.18 27.11 -1.55
N PHE A 487 5.13 26.08 -2.40
CA PHE A 487 5.88 26.00 -3.64
C PHE A 487 4.98 25.79 -4.85
N LEU A 488 5.32 26.45 -5.95
CA LEU A 488 4.69 26.26 -7.26
C LEU A 488 5.73 25.81 -8.27
N VAL A 489 5.47 24.71 -8.97
CA VAL A 489 6.35 24.19 -10.02
C VAL A 489 5.62 24.20 -11.36
N ARG A 490 6.20 24.88 -12.36
CA ARG A 490 5.65 24.95 -13.72
C ARG A 490 6.69 24.63 -14.78
N ASN A 491 6.29 23.93 -15.85
CA ASN A 491 7.12 23.69 -17.03
C ASN A 491 8.48 23.02 -16.72
N ALA A 492 8.61 22.33 -15.60
CA ALA A 492 9.89 21.89 -15.07
C ALA A 492 10.10 20.39 -15.27
N LYS A 493 11.35 20.00 -15.47
CA LYS A 493 11.80 18.62 -15.39
C LYS A 493 12.96 18.49 -14.41
N SER A 494 13.04 17.37 -13.70
CA SER A 494 14.13 17.08 -12.76
C SER A 494 14.16 18.07 -11.59
N VAL A 495 13.11 18.01 -10.76
CA VAL A 495 12.98 18.77 -9.52
C VAL A 495 12.78 17.80 -8.35
N GLU A 496 13.52 17.99 -7.27
CA GLU A 496 13.46 17.18 -6.06
C GLU A 496 13.10 18.06 -4.86
N PHE A 497 12.18 17.61 -4.01
CA PHE A 497 11.89 18.20 -2.71
C PHE A 497 12.11 17.14 -1.65
N ARG A 498 12.92 17.44 -0.62
CA ARG A 498 13.16 16.50 0.47
C ARG A 498 13.41 17.10 1.83
N ASN A 499 13.10 16.31 2.86
CA ASN A 499 13.43 16.58 4.26
C ASN A 499 13.01 18.00 4.72
N LEU A 500 11.76 18.41 4.41
CA LEU A 500 11.27 19.76 4.68
C LEU A 500 9.91 19.72 5.38
N GLY A 501 9.72 20.59 6.37
CA GLY A 501 8.41 20.82 6.98
C GLY A 501 7.70 21.99 6.29
N ILE A 502 6.40 21.88 6.04
CA ILE A 502 5.58 22.94 5.45
C ILE A 502 4.37 23.20 6.33
N MET A 503 4.27 24.43 6.82
CA MET A 503 3.22 24.87 7.75
C MET A 503 2.54 26.13 7.22
N ARG A 504 1.22 26.23 7.40
CA ARG A 504 0.43 27.41 7.07
C ARG A 504 0.65 27.89 5.63
N ALA A 505 0.79 26.96 4.67
CA ALA A 505 0.90 27.29 3.26
C ALA A 505 -0.25 28.20 2.81
N MET A 506 0.04 29.14 1.91
CA MET A 506 -0.93 30.18 1.51
C MET A 506 -2.13 29.60 0.77
N ASP A 507 -1.85 28.69 -0.16
CA ASP A 507 -2.80 27.87 -0.90
C ASP A 507 -2.34 26.42 -0.74
N ASP A 508 -1.55 25.91 -1.71
CA ASP A 508 -0.96 24.59 -1.60
C ASP A 508 0.40 24.58 -0.90
N GLY A 509 0.74 23.49 -0.20
CA GLY A 509 2.10 23.25 0.31
C GLY A 509 3.11 23.09 -0.83
N ILE A 510 2.86 22.15 -1.74
CA ILE A 510 3.59 21.97 -3.00
C ILE A 510 2.58 21.75 -4.13
N SER A 511 2.56 22.66 -5.10
CA SER A 511 1.70 22.60 -6.29
C SER A 511 2.54 22.33 -7.53
N LEU A 512 2.36 21.16 -8.15
CA LEU A 512 2.98 20.81 -9.42
C LEU A 512 2.02 21.22 -10.57
N ASP A 513 1.99 22.51 -10.87
CA ASP A 513 1.07 23.11 -11.83
C ASP A 513 1.66 23.33 -13.24
N THR A 514 1.27 22.39 -14.09
CA THR A 514 1.40 22.27 -15.54
C THR A 514 2.75 21.94 -16.15
N ASP A 515 2.65 20.96 -17.05
CA ASP A 515 3.70 20.55 -17.98
C ASP A 515 5.04 20.20 -17.33
N ASN A 516 4.94 19.57 -16.16
CA ASN A 516 6.07 19.08 -15.41
C ASN A 516 6.39 17.62 -15.75
N SER A 517 7.65 17.20 -15.60
CA SER A 517 8.04 15.79 -15.65
C SER A 517 9.19 15.39 -14.72
N ASN A 518 9.23 14.13 -14.29
CA ASN A 518 10.32 13.59 -13.47
C ASN A 518 10.57 14.46 -12.23
N ILE A 519 9.53 14.62 -11.42
CA ILE A 519 9.60 15.33 -10.12
C ILE A 519 9.45 14.32 -9.00
N TRP A 520 10.29 14.48 -7.98
CA TRP A 520 10.33 13.62 -6.82
C TRP A 520 10.10 14.45 -5.56
N VAL A 521 9.04 14.14 -4.82
CA VAL A 521 8.69 14.81 -3.56
C VAL A 521 8.69 13.76 -2.47
N HIS A 522 9.63 13.82 -1.53
CA HIS A 522 9.76 12.78 -0.54
C HIS A 522 10.23 13.23 0.83
N HIS A 523 9.89 12.52 1.90
CA HIS A 523 10.31 12.86 3.26
C HIS A 523 9.92 14.31 3.65
N ILE A 524 8.71 14.70 3.26
CA ILE A 524 8.13 16.01 3.59
C ILE A 524 7.14 15.84 4.73
N ASP A 525 7.21 16.71 5.74
CA ASP A 525 6.11 16.89 6.70
C ASP A 525 5.22 18.03 6.22
N VAL A 526 3.94 17.76 5.96
CA VAL A 526 2.97 18.79 5.60
C VAL A 526 1.86 18.86 6.64
N PHE A 527 1.70 20.04 7.23
CA PHE A 527 0.71 20.35 8.27
C PHE A 527 -0.45 21.17 7.68
N TYR A 528 -1.29 21.74 8.55
CA TYR A 528 -2.37 22.64 8.13
C TYR A 528 -1.87 23.78 7.24
N GLY A 529 -2.62 24.06 6.18
CA GLY A 529 -2.49 25.28 5.40
C GLY A 529 -3.09 26.49 6.14
N LYS A 530 -3.18 27.62 5.43
CA LYS A 530 -3.88 28.80 5.92
C LYS A 530 -5.37 28.48 6.09
N ALA A 531 -5.90 28.72 7.28
CA ALA A 531 -7.30 28.47 7.59
C ALA A 531 -8.25 29.29 6.68
N GLY A 532 -9.14 28.59 6.00
CA GLY A 532 -10.26 29.14 5.24
C GLY A 532 -11.61 28.76 5.87
N SER A 533 -12.69 28.86 5.08
CA SER A 533 -14.03 28.42 5.48
C SER A 533 -14.38 27.05 4.89
N GLY A 534 -15.36 26.36 5.48
CA GLY A 534 -15.87 25.10 4.94
C GLY A 534 -14.81 24.00 4.85
N ASP A 535 -14.66 23.39 3.68
CA ASP A 535 -13.65 22.34 3.43
C ASP A 535 -12.21 22.88 3.34
N HIS A 536 -12.00 24.19 3.48
CA HIS A 536 -10.69 24.83 3.59
C HIS A 536 -10.29 25.13 5.05
N ALA A 537 -11.03 24.67 6.06
CA ALA A 537 -10.74 24.95 7.46
C ALA A 537 -9.30 24.54 7.88
N LYS A 538 -8.77 23.45 7.31
CA LYS A 538 -7.41 22.95 7.53
C LYS A 538 -6.41 23.36 6.41
N GLY A 539 -6.78 24.28 5.51
CA GLY A 539 -6.00 24.68 4.32
C GLY A 539 -6.58 24.20 2.98
N ASP A 540 -5.97 24.59 1.86
CA ASP A 540 -6.25 23.99 0.54
C ASP A 540 -5.46 22.68 0.34
N GLY A 541 -4.75 22.49 -0.78
CA GLY A 541 -4.00 21.27 -1.06
C GLY A 541 -2.73 21.14 -0.23
N ALA A 542 -2.38 19.94 0.24
CA ALA A 542 -1.03 19.73 0.79
C ALA A 542 -0.01 19.56 -0.35
N ILE A 543 -0.07 18.43 -1.07
CA ILE A 543 0.81 18.17 -2.22
C ILE A 543 -0.04 17.84 -3.43
N ASP A 544 -0.20 18.80 -4.33
CA ASP A 544 -1.09 18.70 -5.49
C ASP A 544 -0.30 18.45 -6.79
N VAL A 545 -0.79 17.51 -7.60
CA VAL A 545 -0.31 17.21 -8.96
C VAL A 545 -1.37 17.65 -9.95
N LYS A 546 -1.10 18.70 -10.71
CA LYS A 546 -2.11 19.36 -11.55
C LYS A 546 -1.70 19.36 -13.02
N SER A 547 -2.72 19.45 -13.87
CA SER A 547 -2.56 19.65 -15.31
C SER A 547 -1.71 18.53 -15.95
N ASN A 548 -1.03 18.77 -17.08
CA ASN A 548 -0.22 17.76 -17.79
C ASN A 548 1.14 17.43 -17.12
N SER A 549 1.17 17.38 -15.78
CA SER A 549 2.30 16.86 -15.01
C SER A 549 2.33 15.33 -15.09
N ARG A 550 3.52 14.75 -15.33
CA ARG A 550 3.70 13.30 -15.58
C ARG A 550 5.00 12.78 -14.99
N PHE A 551 5.13 11.48 -14.78
CA PHE A 551 6.34 10.90 -14.20
C PHE A 551 6.68 11.54 -12.86
N ILE A 552 5.74 11.48 -11.93
CA ILE A 552 5.86 12.08 -10.59
C ILE A 552 5.86 10.95 -9.56
N THR A 553 6.72 11.06 -8.56
CA THR A 553 6.71 10.20 -7.37
C THR A 553 6.54 11.09 -6.14
N ILE A 554 5.55 10.76 -5.31
CA ILE A 554 5.35 11.33 -3.97
C ILE A 554 5.46 10.20 -2.96
N ASP A 555 6.52 10.19 -2.14
CA ASP A 555 6.76 9.07 -1.23
C ASP A 555 7.36 9.45 0.11
N HIS A 556 7.09 8.63 1.14
CA HIS A 556 7.57 8.92 2.50
C HIS A 556 7.19 10.33 2.98
N CYS A 557 6.09 10.91 2.49
CA CYS A 557 5.57 12.17 3.02
C CYS A 557 4.61 11.89 4.18
N HIS A 558 4.67 12.71 5.21
CA HIS A 558 3.78 12.67 6.36
C HIS A 558 2.79 13.83 6.26
N PHE A 559 1.53 13.49 6.03
CA PHE A 559 0.41 14.40 5.97
C PHE A 559 -0.22 14.47 7.37
N TRP A 560 0.17 15.49 8.13
CA TRP A 560 -0.27 15.72 9.50
C TRP A 560 -1.65 16.37 9.54
N ASP A 561 -2.68 15.55 9.72
CA ASP A 561 -4.08 15.96 9.86
C ASP A 561 -4.55 16.89 8.71
N THR A 562 -4.05 16.70 7.49
CA THR A 562 -4.38 17.60 6.38
C THR A 562 -5.83 17.45 5.92
N GLY A 563 -6.52 18.56 5.62
CA GLY A 563 -7.92 18.49 5.14
C GLY A 563 -8.06 17.99 3.70
N LYS A 564 -7.19 18.46 2.80
CA LYS A 564 -7.17 18.08 1.38
C LYS A 564 -5.75 17.70 0.99
N SER A 565 -5.43 16.42 1.12
CA SER A 565 -4.04 15.96 1.11
C SER A 565 -3.40 16.03 -0.28
N SER A 566 -4.05 15.50 -1.31
CA SER A 566 -3.51 15.52 -2.68
C SER A 566 -4.59 15.45 -3.76
N MET A 567 -4.73 16.52 -4.54
CA MET A 567 -5.38 16.49 -5.84
C MET A 567 -4.41 15.95 -6.89
N CYS A 568 -4.80 14.93 -7.63
CA CYS A 568 -4.02 14.34 -8.72
C CYS A 568 -4.83 14.41 -10.03
N GLY A 569 -4.60 15.46 -10.80
CA GLY A 569 -5.27 15.74 -12.06
C GLY A 569 -6.41 16.76 -11.96
N MET A 570 -6.61 17.44 -13.07
CA MET A 570 -7.65 18.43 -13.32
C MET A 570 -8.65 17.84 -14.33
N LYS A 571 -8.93 18.51 -15.44
CA LYS A 571 -10.05 18.14 -16.33
C LYS A 571 -9.68 17.86 -17.78
N ASN A 572 -8.56 18.45 -18.24
CA ASN A 572 -8.25 18.59 -19.66
C ASN A 572 -6.85 18.03 -19.99
N GLU A 573 -6.34 17.13 -19.15
CA GLU A 573 -5.11 16.41 -19.43
C GLU A 573 -5.23 15.65 -20.75
N THR A 574 -4.15 15.66 -21.55
CA THR A 574 -4.16 15.14 -22.92
C THR A 574 -3.34 13.87 -23.13
N GLY A 575 -2.57 13.45 -22.13
CA GLY A 575 -1.75 12.23 -22.19
C GLY A 575 -2.15 11.22 -21.11
N PRO A 576 -1.71 9.96 -21.21
CA PRO A 576 -1.57 9.17 -20.00
C PRO A 576 -0.47 9.81 -19.15
N ASN A 577 -0.85 10.33 -17.98
CA ASN A 577 0.08 10.85 -16.98
C ASN A 577 0.26 9.78 -15.90
N TYR A 578 1.50 9.36 -15.67
CA TYR A 578 1.84 8.29 -14.74
C TYR A 578 2.41 8.85 -13.44
N ILE A 579 1.74 8.54 -12.32
CA ILE A 579 2.04 9.09 -11.00
C ILE A 579 2.17 7.95 -9.99
N THR A 580 3.09 8.06 -9.05
CA THR A 580 3.28 7.12 -7.95
C THR A 580 3.09 7.80 -6.61
N TYR A 581 2.36 7.14 -5.71
CA TYR A 581 2.35 7.43 -4.27
C TYR A 581 2.79 6.18 -3.51
N HIS A 582 3.86 6.24 -2.72
CA HIS A 582 4.20 5.10 -1.87
C HIS A 582 4.78 5.45 -0.52
N HIS A 583 4.61 4.59 0.47
CA HIS A 583 5.16 4.79 1.81
C HIS A 583 4.78 6.13 2.47
N ASN A 584 3.70 6.78 2.01
CA ASN A 584 3.21 7.99 2.63
C ASN A 584 2.41 7.66 3.89
N TRP A 585 2.47 8.55 4.87
CA TRP A 585 1.64 8.51 6.08
C TRP A 585 0.55 9.56 5.98
N PHE A 586 -0.69 9.11 5.80
CA PHE A 586 -1.89 9.93 5.89
C PHE A 586 -2.42 9.85 7.32
N ASP A 587 -1.91 10.72 8.18
CA ASP A 587 -2.05 10.65 9.63
C ASP A 587 -3.19 11.56 10.10
N HIS A 588 -4.33 10.95 10.40
CA HIS A 588 -5.59 11.59 10.78
C HIS A 588 -6.14 12.61 9.76
N SER A 589 -5.64 12.57 8.53
CA SER A 589 -6.06 13.48 7.46
C SER A 589 -7.47 13.20 6.94
N ASP A 590 -8.16 14.23 6.46
CA ASP A 590 -9.58 14.09 6.12
C ASP A 590 -9.79 13.33 4.80
N SER A 591 -9.15 13.79 3.71
CA SER A 591 -9.55 13.43 2.34
C SER A 591 -8.49 13.64 1.27
N ARG A 592 -8.74 13.08 0.08
CA ARG A 592 -7.91 13.19 -1.14
C ARG A 592 -6.56 12.49 -0.98
N HIS A 593 -6.53 11.17 -0.83
CA HIS A 593 -5.31 10.39 -0.56
C HIS A 593 -4.86 9.41 -1.68
N ALA A 594 -4.80 9.76 -2.96
CA ALA A 594 -5.12 11.02 -3.61
C ALA A 594 -6.60 11.03 -4.10
N ARG A 595 -7.11 12.21 -4.46
CA ARG A 595 -8.28 12.33 -5.35
C ARG A 595 -7.79 12.46 -6.78
N ILE A 596 -8.15 11.50 -7.62
CA ILE A 596 -7.51 11.28 -8.91
C ILE A 596 -8.53 11.51 -10.03
N ARG A 597 -8.15 12.35 -10.99
CA ARG A 597 -8.84 12.60 -12.26
C ARG A 597 -7.93 12.25 -13.41
N THR A 598 -8.48 11.75 -14.52
CA THR A 598 -7.86 11.59 -15.86
C THR A 598 -6.52 10.83 -15.97
N MET A 599 -5.80 10.60 -14.88
CA MET A 599 -4.44 10.10 -14.80
C MET A 599 -4.38 8.59 -14.47
N SER A 600 -3.21 8.01 -14.68
CA SER A 600 -2.88 6.64 -14.29
C SER A 600 -1.99 6.66 -13.06
N VAL A 601 -2.49 6.17 -11.93
CA VAL A 601 -1.85 6.37 -10.62
C VAL A 601 -1.66 5.05 -9.91
N HIS A 602 -0.45 4.80 -9.43
CA HIS A 602 -0.09 3.64 -8.62
C HIS A 602 0.12 4.09 -7.18
N LEU A 603 -0.72 3.60 -6.26
CA LEU A 603 -0.62 3.86 -4.83
C LEU A 603 -0.29 2.55 -4.13
N TRP A 604 0.89 2.45 -3.51
CA TRP A 604 1.31 1.22 -2.83
C TRP A 604 2.03 1.45 -1.52
N ASN A 605 1.89 0.52 -0.57
CA ASN A 605 2.49 0.61 0.77
C ASN A 605 2.27 1.95 1.50
N ASN A 606 1.18 2.67 1.20
CA ASN A 606 0.82 3.87 1.98
C ASN A 606 0.07 3.44 3.25
N PHE A 607 0.26 4.20 4.32
CA PHE A 607 -0.42 4.02 5.59
C PHE A 607 -1.50 5.10 5.76
N TYR A 608 -2.75 4.66 5.76
CA TYR A 608 -3.94 5.51 5.95
C TYR A 608 -4.43 5.30 7.37
N ASP A 609 -4.24 6.30 8.22
CA ASP A 609 -4.26 6.16 9.66
C ASP A 609 -5.29 7.11 10.26
N GLY A 610 -6.52 6.64 10.55
CA GLY A 610 -7.56 7.50 11.13
C GLY A 610 -8.15 8.53 10.17
N CYS A 611 -8.28 8.21 8.88
CA CYS A 611 -8.76 9.17 7.89
C CYS A 611 -10.28 9.42 7.99
N ALA A 612 -10.66 10.65 8.34
CA ALA A 612 -12.02 11.01 8.77
C ALA A 612 -13.10 11.06 7.67
N LYS A 613 -12.73 11.25 6.39
CA LYS A 613 -13.70 11.27 5.26
C LYS A 613 -13.46 10.12 4.30
N TYR A 614 -12.42 10.16 3.48
CA TYR A 614 -12.13 9.09 2.51
C TYR A 614 -10.63 8.99 2.16
N GLY A 615 -10.20 7.79 1.78
CA GLY A 615 -8.84 7.50 1.32
C GLY A 615 -8.64 7.83 -0.17
N ILE A 616 -8.50 6.77 -0.97
CA ILE A 616 -8.30 6.84 -2.42
C ILE A 616 -9.63 7.19 -3.11
N GLY A 617 -9.63 8.20 -3.98
CA GLY A 617 -10.83 8.59 -4.72
C GLY A 617 -10.62 8.68 -6.22
N ALA A 618 -11.33 7.86 -7.01
CA ALA A 618 -11.22 7.84 -8.47
C ALA A 618 -12.38 8.55 -9.17
N THR A 619 -12.04 9.47 -10.08
CA THR A 619 -12.99 10.32 -10.83
C THR A 619 -12.52 10.50 -12.28
N MET A 620 -13.41 11.03 -13.14
CA MET A 620 -13.12 11.50 -14.50
C MET A 620 -12.26 10.54 -15.35
N GLY A 621 -12.58 9.24 -15.33
CA GLY A 621 -11.88 8.24 -16.14
C GLY A 621 -10.45 7.90 -15.71
N ALA A 622 -10.04 8.30 -14.49
CA ALA A 622 -8.77 7.88 -13.92
C ALA A 622 -8.63 6.34 -13.88
N SER A 623 -7.40 5.84 -14.02
CA SER A 623 -7.05 4.43 -13.77
C SER A 623 -6.14 4.34 -12.56
N VAL A 624 -6.63 3.76 -11.47
CA VAL A 624 -5.93 3.72 -10.19
C VAL A 624 -5.57 2.29 -9.83
N PHE A 625 -4.29 2.03 -9.55
CA PHE A 625 -3.84 0.78 -8.96
C PHE A 625 -3.57 0.99 -7.46
N SER A 626 -4.42 0.43 -6.61
CA SER A 626 -4.18 0.31 -5.16
C SER A 626 -3.52 -1.03 -4.90
N GLU A 627 -2.32 -1.04 -4.33
CA GLU A 627 -1.56 -2.26 -4.07
C GLU A 627 -1.00 -2.26 -2.66
N LYS A 628 -1.37 -3.25 -1.84
CA LYS A 628 -0.76 -3.49 -0.52
C LYS A 628 -0.70 -2.25 0.38
N ASN A 629 -1.75 -1.45 0.36
CA ASN A 629 -1.90 -0.32 1.29
C ASN A 629 -2.45 -0.80 2.63
N TYR A 630 -2.17 -0.06 3.71
CA TYR A 630 -2.71 -0.35 5.03
C TYR A 630 -3.70 0.74 5.45
N PHE A 631 -4.97 0.39 5.63
CA PHE A 631 -6.02 1.28 6.09
C PHE A 631 -6.41 0.92 7.53
N ARG A 632 -6.11 1.81 8.47
CA ARG A 632 -6.58 1.76 9.87
C ARG A 632 -7.64 2.83 10.07
N ALA A 633 -8.81 2.45 10.58
CA ALA A 633 -9.87 3.41 10.96
C ALA A 633 -10.21 4.45 9.88
N THR A 634 -10.09 4.09 8.60
CA THR A 634 -10.38 4.99 7.48
C THR A 634 -11.85 4.86 7.09
N LYS A 635 -12.61 5.96 7.19
CA LYS A 635 -14.08 5.94 7.02
C LYS A 635 -14.53 5.35 5.68
N ASP A 636 -14.04 5.88 4.57
CA ASP A 636 -14.31 5.39 3.21
C ASP A 636 -12.96 5.12 2.50
N PRO A 637 -12.34 3.93 2.65
CA PRO A 637 -10.96 3.67 2.23
C PRO A 637 -10.69 3.92 0.74
N ILE A 638 -11.60 3.46 -0.10
CA ILE A 638 -11.53 3.58 -1.55
C ILE A 638 -12.92 3.94 -2.05
N LEU A 639 -12.99 4.93 -2.95
CA LEU A 639 -14.22 5.36 -3.59
C LEU A 639 -14.03 5.50 -5.10
N ILE A 640 -15.02 5.03 -5.86
CA ILE A 640 -15.26 5.47 -7.24
C ILE A 640 -16.48 6.39 -7.22
N SER A 641 -16.35 7.58 -7.81
CA SER A 641 -17.41 8.58 -7.77
C SER A 641 -18.72 8.09 -8.41
N LYS A 642 -19.83 8.38 -7.72
CA LYS A 642 -21.19 8.01 -8.07
C LYS A 642 -21.41 6.51 -8.25
N GLN A 643 -20.74 5.66 -7.49
CA GLN A 643 -21.05 4.23 -7.38
C GLN A 643 -20.55 3.68 -6.05
N GLY A 644 -20.76 2.39 -5.81
CA GLY A 644 -20.28 1.72 -4.62
C GLY A 644 -20.81 2.40 -3.35
N THR A 645 -19.90 2.64 -2.41
CA THR A 645 -20.20 3.27 -1.13
C THR A 645 -20.62 4.74 -1.28
N ASP A 646 -20.15 5.46 -2.30
CA ASP A 646 -20.57 6.85 -2.57
C ASP A 646 -22.10 6.95 -2.82
N ARG A 647 -22.78 5.86 -3.22
CA ARG A 647 -24.25 5.84 -3.38
C ARG A 647 -25.05 5.39 -2.17
N LYS A 648 -24.42 4.88 -1.11
CA LYS A 648 -25.13 4.34 0.07
C LYS A 648 -25.73 5.43 0.98
N GLY A 649 -25.30 6.69 0.84
CA GLY A 649 -25.75 7.84 1.65
C GLY A 649 -26.21 9.03 0.81
N THR A 650 -25.90 10.26 1.25
CA THR A 650 -26.21 11.50 0.49
C THR A 650 -25.28 11.73 -0.72
N GLY A 651 -24.29 10.86 -0.94
CA GLY A 651 -23.33 10.94 -2.07
C GLY A 651 -22.55 12.23 -2.12
N THR A 652 -21.58 12.39 -1.21
CA THR A 652 -20.85 13.65 -1.01
C THR A 652 -19.41 13.62 -1.52
N PHE A 653 -18.91 12.51 -2.11
CA PHE A 653 -17.53 12.48 -2.59
C PHE A 653 -17.32 13.42 -3.78
N SER A 654 -18.04 13.22 -4.88
CA SER A 654 -17.93 14.06 -6.07
C SER A 654 -19.15 13.97 -6.98
N GLY A 655 -19.48 15.11 -7.62
CA GLY A 655 -20.47 15.19 -8.70
C GLY A 655 -19.91 14.84 -10.08
N GLU A 656 -18.65 14.40 -10.17
CA GLU A 656 -17.98 14.02 -11.43
C GLU A 656 -18.33 12.58 -11.84
N ALA A 657 -18.02 12.18 -13.08
CA ALA A 657 -18.12 10.78 -13.48
C ALA A 657 -17.03 9.94 -12.78
N GLY A 658 -17.27 8.63 -12.63
CA GLY A 658 -16.32 7.72 -11.99
C GLY A 658 -15.04 7.51 -12.83
N GLY A 659 -13.94 7.21 -12.15
CA GLY A 659 -12.78 6.54 -12.76
C GLY A 659 -12.91 5.02 -12.57
N MET A 660 -11.78 4.32 -12.49
CA MET A 660 -11.70 2.90 -12.18
C MET A 660 -10.54 2.62 -11.22
N VAL A 661 -10.77 1.73 -10.27
CA VAL A 661 -9.75 1.27 -9.31
C VAL A 661 -9.57 -0.24 -9.43
N LYS A 662 -8.32 -0.68 -9.57
CA LYS A 662 -7.86 -2.06 -9.37
C LYS A 662 -7.23 -2.16 -7.97
N GLU A 663 -7.60 -3.19 -7.21
CA GLU A 663 -7.12 -3.46 -5.84
C GLU A 663 -6.36 -4.78 -5.82
N PHE A 664 -5.17 -4.80 -5.21
CA PHE A 664 -4.43 -6.02 -4.87
C PHE A 664 -3.77 -5.95 -3.48
N GLY A 665 -4.25 -6.76 -2.54
CA GLY A 665 -3.52 -7.11 -1.32
C GLY A 665 -3.48 -6.05 -0.23
N SER A 666 -4.36 -5.05 -0.26
CA SER A 666 -4.47 -4.05 0.80
C SER A 666 -5.13 -4.64 2.07
N LEU A 667 -4.81 -4.08 3.25
CA LEU A 667 -5.45 -4.45 4.52
C LEU A 667 -6.39 -3.34 4.97
N PHE A 668 -7.62 -3.72 5.31
CA PHE A 668 -8.66 -2.82 5.84
C PHE A 668 -8.96 -3.25 7.28
N THR A 669 -8.43 -2.50 8.25
CA THR A 669 -8.40 -2.88 9.68
C THR A 669 -9.09 -1.83 10.55
N GLU A 670 -9.42 -2.23 11.79
CA GLU A 670 -10.03 -1.37 12.81
C GLU A 670 -11.27 -0.63 12.28
N GLN A 671 -12.31 -1.40 11.95
CA GLN A 671 -13.62 -0.86 11.59
C GLN A 671 -14.09 0.02 12.76
N GLY A 672 -14.16 1.34 12.54
CA GLY A 672 -14.65 2.28 13.55
C GLY A 672 -16.13 2.07 13.85
N ALA A 673 -16.76 3.01 14.57
CA ALA A 673 -18.14 2.88 15.05
C ALA A 673 -19.26 2.94 13.95
N GLY A 674 -18.94 2.74 12.67
CA GLY A 674 -19.87 2.94 11.54
C GLY A 674 -19.82 1.84 10.48
N SER A 675 -20.79 1.83 9.57
CA SER A 675 -20.95 0.79 8.53
C SER A 675 -20.09 0.95 7.27
N ASN A 676 -19.34 2.06 7.15
CA ASN A 676 -18.74 2.47 5.88
C ASN A 676 -17.25 2.08 5.71
N TYR A 677 -16.64 1.50 6.75
CA TYR A 677 -15.22 1.08 6.73
C TYR A 677 -14.93 -0.13 5.84
N THR A 678 -15.95 -0.78 5.28
CA THR A 678 -15.82 -1.96 4.42
C THR A 678 -16.20 -1.61 2.98
N PRO A 679 -15.21 -1.42 2.08
CA PRO A 679 -15.48 -1.14 0.68
C PRO A 679 -16.28 -2.25 0.00
N ILE A 680 -17.03 -1.90 -1.03
CA ILE A 680 -17.79 -2.85 -1.86
C ILE A 680 -16.89 -3.35 -2.98
N THR A 681 -16.58 -4.65 -3.00
CA THR A 681 -15.81 -5.25 -4.10
C THR A 681 -16.70 -5.47 -5.32
N TYR A 682 -16.10 -5.53 -6.51
CA TYR A 682 -16.80 -5.93 -7.74
C TYR A 682 -17.51 -7.29 -7.61
N ALA A 683 -16.92 -8.25 -6.88
CA ALA A 683 -17.52 -9.56 -6.65
C ALA A 683 -18.79 -9.48 -5.77
N ALA A 684 -18.84 -8.52 -4.82
CA ALA A 684 -19.99 -8.29 -3.97
C ALA A 684 -21.13 -7.55 -4.71
N ASP A 685 -20.78 -6.57 -5.56
CA ASP A 685 -21.74 -5.88 -6.43
C ASP A 685 -21.07 -5.49 -7.76
N ASN A 686 -21.34 -6.26 -8.80
CA ASN A 686 -20.73 -6.06 -10.12
C ASN A 686 -21.32 -4.87 -10.92
N LYS A 687 -22.30 -4.15 -10.36
CA LYS A 687 -22.91 -2.94 -10.95
C LYS A 687 -22.44 -1.68 -10.24
N SER A 688 -22.24 -1.75 -8.93
CA SER A 688 -21.96 -0.60 -8.07
C SER A 688 -20.97 -0.96 -6.97
N PHE A 689 -19.67 -0.80 -7.27
CA PHE A 689 -18.54 -1.21 -6.44
C PHE A 689 -17.55 -0.06 -6.21
N ASP A 690 -16.67 -0.19 -5.23
CA ASP A 690 -15.59 0.76 -4.93
C ASP A 690 -14.27 0.40 -5.63
N PHE A 691 -14.04 -0.88 -5.93
CA PHE A 691 -12.90 -1.34 -6.72
C PHE A 691 -13.10 -2.74 -7.33
N TYR A 692 -12.28 -3.06 -8.33
CA TYR A 692 -12.13 -4.40 -8.87
C TYR A 692 -10.95 -5.10 -8.16
N GLN A 693 -11.27 -6.06 -7.29
CA GLN A 693 -10.27 -6.86 -6.58
C GLN A 693 -9.69 -7.91 -7.52
N VAL A 694 -8.37 -8.03 -7.53
CA VAL A 694 -7.67 -9.13 -8.23
C VAL A 694 -7.03 -10.11 -7.24
N ALA A 695 -6.89 -11.37 -7.67
CA ALA A 695 -6.27 -12.43 -6.87
C ALA A 695 -4.74 -12.43 -6.99
N THR A 696 -4.21 -11.99 -8.13
CA THR A 696 -2.78 -11.83 -8.36
C THR A 696 -2.48 -10.45 -8.92
N ARG A 697 -1.29 -9.93 -8.61
CA ARG A 697 -0.84 -8.60 -9.05
C ARG A 697 -0.94 -8.40 -10.57
N GLU A 698 -0.64 -9.44 -11.35
CA GLU A 698 -0.57 -9.41 -12.83
C GLU A 698 -1.94 -9.56 -13.52
N GLU A 699 -3.01 -9.84 -12.76
CA GLU A 699 -4.35 -10.01 -13.33
C GLU A 699 -4.85 -8.68 -13.91
N GLN A 700 -5.40 -8.72 -15.12
CA GLN A 700 -5.94 -7.54 -15.78
C GLN A 700 -7.42 -7.36 -15.47
N VAL A 701 -7.85 -6.10 -15.31
CA VAL A 701 -9.27 -5.77 -15.25
C VAL A 701 -9.85 -5.92 -16.68
N PRO A 702 -10.88 -6.75 -16.89
CA PRO A 702 -11.49 -6.92 -18.20
C PRO A 702 -12.07 -5.60 -18.75
N SER A 703 -11.96 -5.36 -20.06
CA SER A 703 -12.49 -4.15 -20.71
C SER A 703 -14.03 -4.04 -20.67
N SER A 704 -14.72 -5.14 -20.33
CA SER A 704 -16.16 -5.16 -20.08
C SER A 704 -16.54 -4.54 -18.74
N VAL A 705 -15.62 -4.47 -17.78
CA VAL A 705 -15.84 -3.83 -16.47
C VAL A 705 -15.73 -2.32 -16.63
N LYS A 706 -16.78 -1.62 -16.23
CA LYS A 706 -16.90 -0.17 -16.41
C LYS A 706 -17.38 0.51 -15.14
N SER A 707 -16.97 1.77 -14.98
CA SER A 707 -17.58 2.65 -13.99
C SER A 707 -19.04 2.86 -14.33
N LEU A 708 -19.90 2.85 -13.31
CA LEU A 708 -21.34 2.99 -13.44
C LEU A 708 -21.71 4.33 -14.09
N GLU A 709 -21.12 5.42 -13.60
CA GLU A 709 -21.24 6.74 -14.20
C GLU A 709 -20.01 7.05 -15.04
N GLY A 710 -20.24 7.44 -16.30
CA GLY A 710 -19.20 7.73 -17.29
C GLY A 710 -18.79 6.53 -18.15
N GLY A 711 -19.01 5.29 -17.71
CA GLY A 711 -18.69 4.10 -18.50
C GLY A 711 -17.19 3.91 -18.75
N ASN A 712 -16.34 4.42 -17.86
CA ASN A 712 -14.89 4.40 -18.01
C ASN A 712 -14.31 3.02 -17.69
N THR A 713 -13.21 2.66 -18.35
CA THR A 713 -12.52 1.37 -18.15
C THR A 713 -11.17 1.59 -17.47
N TYR A 714 -10.65 0.54 -16.84
CA TYR A 714 -9.28 0.54 -16.33
C TYR A 714 -8.31 0.21 -17.48
N ASN A 715 -7.26 1.01 -17.64
CA ASN A 715 -6.35 0.89 -18.79
C ASN A 715 -5.24 -0.17 -18.64
N ASN A 716 -5.18 -0.87 -17.49
CA ASN A 716 -4.20 -1.93 -17.20
C ASN A 716 -2.72 -1.49 -17.34
N PHE A 717 -2.43 -0.20 -17.10
CA PHE A 717 -1.06 0.34 -17.20
C PHE A 717 -0.05 -0.40 -16.31
N ASP A 718 -0.52 -0.90 -15.17
CA ASP A 718 0.25 -1.54 -14.11
C ASP A 718 0.75 -2.95 -14.45
N THR A 719 0.17 -3.57 -15.49
CA THR A 719 0.58 -4.89 -16.00
C THR A 719 1.48 -4.78 -17.23
N ASN A 720 1.70 -3.56 -17.73
CA ASN A 720 2.59 -3.32 -18.86
C ASN A 720 4.03 -3.15 -18.38
N ALA A 721 4.84 -4.21 -18.55
CA ALA A 721 6.24 -4.23 -18.14
C ALA A 721 7.12 -3.15 -18.79
N SER A 722 6.76 -2.61 -19.97
CA SER A 722 7.53 -1.52 -20.58
C SER A 722 7.22 -0.16 -19.96
N LEU A 723 6.03 -0.01 -19.36
CA LEU A 723 5.59 1.22 -18.70
C LEU A 723 5.99 1.24 -17.23
N MET A 724 5.80 0.12 -16.52
CA MET A 724 6.06 0.05 -15.09
C MET A 724 7.55 0.18 -14.75
N TYR A 725 7.82 0.91 -13.67
CA TYR A 725 9.12 0.97 -13.03
C TYR A 725 9.36 -0.29 -12.19
N SER A 726 10.62 -0.55 -11.84
CA SER A 726 10.98 -1.63 -10.91
C SER A 726 10.79 -1.17 -9.47
N TYR A 727 10.19 -2.02 -8.65
CA TYR A 727 9.96 -1.76 -7.23
C TYR A 727 9.72 -3.09 -6.49
N THR A 728 9.87 -3.07 -5.17
CA THR A 728 9.57 -4.23 -4.30
C THR A 728 8.64 -3.81 -3.16
N PRO A 729 7.36 -4.20 -3.18
CA PRO A 729 6.46 -3.87 -2.07
C PRO A 729 6.72 -4.74 -0.85
N ASP A 730 6.83 -4.11 0.32
CA ASP A 730 6.81 -4.80 1.62
C ASP A 730 5.58 -5.67 1.82
N ALA A 731 5.62 -6.48 2.87
CA ALA A 731 4.43 -7.15 3.36
C ALA A 731 3.44 -6.09 3.88
N THR A 732 2.17 -6.18 3.47
CA THR A 732 1.15 -5.18 3.84
C THR A 732 1.06 -4.97 5.35
N VAL A 733 1.23 -6.03 6.15
CA VAL A 733 1.21 -5.98 7.62
C VAL A 733 2.37 -5.17 8.24
N ASP A 734 3.51 -5.07 7.54
CA ASP A 734 4.68 -4.34 8.01
C ASP A 734 4.63 -2.86 7.61
N VAL A 735 3.73 -2.47 6.70
CA VAL A 735 3.63 -1.08 6.17
C VAL A 735 3.61 -0.03 7.28
N PRO A 736 2.80 -0.14 8.35
CA PRO A 736 2.82 0.88 9.41
C PRO A 736 4.20 1.03 10.07
N SER A 737 4.92 -0.07 10.28
CA SER A 737 6.25 -0.04 10.90
C SER A 737 7.34 0.50 9.98
N GLN A 738 7.21 0.29 8.67
CA GLN A 738 8.11 0.87 7.67
C GLN A 738 7.85 2.38 7.55
N VAL A 739 6.59 2.76 7.45
CA VAL A 739 6.16 4.16 7.29
C VAL A 739 6.45 5.00 8.54
N THR A 740 6.28 4.45 9.74
CA THR A 740 6.56 5.19 11.00
C THR A 740 7.97 4.95 11.54
N GLY A 741 8.81 4.21 10.81
CA GLY A 741 10.18 3.90 11.20
C GLY A 741 11.17 5.02 10.90
N TYR A 742 12.40 4.83 11.36
CA TYR A 742 13.49 5.81 11.28
C TYR A 742 13.82 6.30 9.86
N TYR A 743 13.59 5.46 8.86
CA TYR A 743 13.76 5.78 7.44
C TYR A 743 12.42 6.03 6.73
N GLY A 744 11.34 6.10 7.50
CA GLY A 744 9.96 6.19 7.05
C GLY A 744 9.55 7.62 6.70
N ALA A 745 8.24 7.86 6.76
CA ALA A 745 7.64 9.11 6.35
C ALA A 745 8.03 10.31 7.23
N GLY A 746 8.06 11.48 6.58
CA GLY A 746 8.40 12.75 7.20
C GLY A 746 9.90 13.05 7.15
N ARG A 747 10.31 14.09 7.88
CA ARG A 747 11.72 14.49 7.97
C ARG A 747 12.55 13.48 8.76
N LEU A 748 13.86 13.67 8.72
CA LEU A 748 14.80 13.02 9.65
C LEU A 748 14.27 13.14 11.08
N ASN A 749 14.28 12.01 11.80
CA ASN A 749 13.71 11.89 13.16
C ASN A 749 12.23 12.30 13.25
N HIS A 750 11.48 12.25 12.15
CA HIS A 750 10.09 12.72 12.03
C HIS A 750 9.92 14.22 12.31
N GLY A 751 11.00 15.00 12.19
CA GLY A 751 11.00 16.44 12.41
C GLY A 751 10.98 16.87 13.89
N SER A 752 11.30 18.14 14.13
CA SER A 752 11.34 18.75 15.48
C SER A 752 9.96 18.95 16.11
N LEU A 753 8.92 19.13 15.30
CA LEU A 753 7.56 19.34 15.78
C LEU A 753 6.84 17.98 15.81
N GLN A 754 6.49 17.53 17.02
CA GLN A 754 5.77 16.28 17.25
C GLN A 754 4.37 16.58 17.82
N PHE A 755 3.36 15.88 17.32
CA PHE A 755 1.99 15.93 17.85
C PHE A 755 1.48 14.51 18.06
N LYS A 756 0.81 14.26 19.20
CA LYS A 756 0.22 12.95 19.48
C LYS A 756 -1.29 13.03 19.35
N PHE A 757 -1.83 12.35 18.35
CA PHE A 757 -3.27 12.17 18.19
C PHE A 757 -3.84 11.22 19.26
N ASN A 758 -5.08 11.45 19.65
CA ASN A 758 -5.89 10.54 20.44
C ASN A 758 -6.91 9.88 19.49
N ASN A 759 -6.53 8.72 18.95
CA ASN A 759 -7.29 7.98 17.94
C ASN A 759 -8.79 7.81 18.30
N ALA A 760 -9.13 7.68 19.59
CA ALA A 760 -10.53 7.59 20.03
C ALA A 760 -11.39 8.83 19.72
N ILE A 761 -10.77 9.99 19.52
CA ILE A 761 -11.40 11.26 19.16
C ILE A 761 -11.07 11.61 17.72
N GLU A 762 -9.78 11.58 17.36
CA GLU A 762 -9.32 12.14 16.10
C GLU A 762 -9.56 11.25 14.87
N ASP A 763 -9.73 9.92 14.99
CA ASP A 763 -9.96 9.02 13.84
C ASP A 763 -11.20 9.43 12.99
N SER A 764 -12.14 10.17 13.59
CA SER A 764 -13.35 10.67 12.92
C SER A 764 -13.46 12.20 12.88
N ASN A 765 -12.48 12.91 13.45
CA ASN A 765 -12.50 14.37 13.55
C ASN A 765 -11.98 15.01 12.26
N TYR A 766 -12.81 15.83 11.62
CA TYR A 766 -12.42 16.64 10.46
C TYR A 766 -12.49 18.15 10.72
N ALA A 767 -12.65 18.56 11.99
CA ALA A 767 -12.46 19.95 12.41
C ALA A 767 -10.98 20.19 12.78
N PRO A 768 -10.46 21.42 12.61
CA PRO A 768 -9.13 21.77 13.11
C PRO A 768 -8.99 21.48 14.60
N ILE A 769 -7.85 20.92 15.00
CA ILE A 769 -7.54 20.58 16.39
C ILE A 769 -6.88 21.81 17.04
N PRO A 770 -7.52 22.46 18.05
CA PRO A 770 -7.01 23.71 18.60
C PRO A 770 -5.59 23.63 19.16
N ALA A 771 -5.21 22.48 19.73
CA ALA A 771 -3.86 22.26 20.24
C ALA A 771 -2.80 22.22 19.12
N LEU A 772 -3.12 21.57 17.99
CA LEU A 772 -2.24 21.55 16.83
C LEU A 772 -2.15 22.94 16.18
N GLU A 773 -3.28 23.65 16.03
CA GLU A 773 -3.25 25.04 15.53
C GLU A 773 -2.34 25.93 16.38
N SER A 774 -2.47 25.86 17.70
CA SER A 774 -1.65 26.63 18.63
C SER A 774 -0.16 26.28 18.49
N LEU A 775 0.17 25.00 18.30
CA LEU A 775 1.54 24.54 18.10
C LEU A 775 2.13 25.12 16.80
N LEU A 776 1.37 25.07 15.69
CA LEU A 776 1.80 25.57 14.39
C LEU A 776 1.94 27.10 14.34
N ASP A 777 1.03 27.82 15.00
CA ASP A 777 1.06 29.29 15.02
C ASP A 777 2.19 29.84 15.90
N ASN A 778 2.51 29.13 16.97
CA ASN A 778 3.61 29.48 17.88
C ASN A 778 4.95 28.86 17.49
N TYR A 779 5.04 28.12 16.38
CA TYR A 779 6.30 27.51 15.96
C TYR A 779 7.34 28.57 15.58
N THR A 780 8.48 28.52 16.28
CA THR A 780 9.62 29.45 16.11
C THR A 780 10.85 28.80 15.49
N GLY A 781 10.82 27.49 15.22
CA GLY A 781 12.03 26.70 14.97
C GLY A 781 12.74 26.37 16.28
N GLU A 782 13.80 25.57 16.17
CA GLU A 782 14.70 25.20 17.28
C GLU A 782 15.95 26.10 17.36
#